data_AF-A0AAU0UMM8-F1
#
_entry.id   AF-A0AAU0UMM8-F1
#
_cell.length_a   1.000
_cell.length_b   1.000
_cell.length_c   1.000
_cell.angle_alpha   90.00
_cell.angle_beta   90.00
_cell.angle_gamma   90.00
#
_symmetry.space_group_name_H-M   'P 1'
#
loop_
_entity.id
_entity.type
_entity.pdbx_description
1 polymer ?
#
loop_
_entity_poly.entity_id
_entity_poly.type
_entity_poly.pdbx_seq_one_letter_code
_entity_poly.pdbx_strand_id
1 'polypeptide(L)'
;MQTNELLKEFREETLEHISAVESELLKLENGTGDTDTIHEIFRALHSIKGAAGFFSLQNIVELSHAMETIFDQVKNGSLIITDEITTNILSANDCLNKMVQDTANSTNMDISDHLSKLTEVIECQQLGLSKNSTSSDEMSFNETTPSASMDYQFMLTDAVSHGHNIFKFSCQTPRGMVENVATIGQIVHHYYFKTDTTPSSDSGQVFVITTVLEKDLVAAALDIPVRNIEELDVKTAREECTKKSPSPSPLALFDKEHTEDTQNTFNYGKSLANVSRNANQAIITSKPSSKTLHNSEVVRVNINLLNDLLNLASEMVLGRNRLLRVVETHRKDIPGLNGVLQNVDRITTELQEKVMQTRMQPLAKVFHKFPRLTRELSKQTGKNIELKIEGNDVELDKTIVESLGDPLTHLVRNSIDHGIETPEQREQLGKLKTGTISLKAYHEGGHVIIDVIDNGSGIDLEKLKTKAQENSLVDTSELALMGERELLDLLFRTGFSTADQVTDLSGRGVGLDVVKNNIDKLGGVMEILNNPGQGATFRLTLPITLAIVHSLLIEVEGLKFALPQVNLQEMVRIKPEESVGKLQVFQDSLVLRLRGKLVPTVRLSDVLGIAENNTSTQLIRVLVVKSGSKRFGLIVDRILDDEEILVKNLPRHLKDCPCYSGITVLGDGKIAMILDLEGIAAKAGFKFSEKQEIVSSHSLVTEDHLNEKQNLLLFKCSGPETFCIDLSMVARVEKITAEQIETIGDKEFIQFRETALRVIRLENYLSVGKTESNSNKLFVIIPKLVKHPIGILIEQMVDTVETNISFNPHDLKEKGLLGSAVLGNRITLIINMYELFELADPEHYVSPKEYATDKKNTILLVEDTPFFAKTEKNYLESAGYQVLSAANGREALDLLQHTKVDLVVSDIVMPVMNGFELVKRIRSDNKLAKLPVIAVTTRNDQRSMEEGIEAGFDYYEIKLSKDRFLSKVRLALEENKAAGNSSANDGFELEESICQTGREYYEKKF
;
A
#
# COMPACT_ATOMS: atom_id res chain seq x y z
N MET A 1 -44.23 -11.83 4.59
CA MET A 1 -43.25 -10.83 4.11
C MET A 1 -42.66 -10.08 5.30
N GLN A 2 -43.41 -9.23 6.01
CA GLN A 2 -42.92 -8.49 7.19
C GLN A 2 -42.12 -9.34 8.20
N THR A 3 -42.55 -10.56 8.53
CA THR A 3 -41.82 -11.44 9.47
C THR A 3 -40.41 -11.83 9.03
N ASN A 4 -40.15 -11.94 7.72
CA ASN A 4 -38.80 -12.24 7.21
C ASN A 4 -37.92 -10.99 7.14
N GLU A 5 -38.53 -9.80 7.10
CA GLU A 5 -37.84 -8.51 7.08
C GLU A 5 -37.36 -8.14 8.48
N LEU A 6 -38.25 -8.25 9.48
CA LEU A 6 -37.91 -8.12 10.90
C LEU A 6 -36.84 -9.14 11.35
N LEU A 7 -36.93 -10.39 10.89
CA LEU A 7 -35.95 -11.43 11.25
C LEU A 7 -34.59 -11.22 10.55
N LYS A 8 -34.58 -10.52 9.40
CA LYS A 8 -33.33 -10.08 8.74
C LYS A 8 -32.71 -8.89 9.48
N GLU A 9 -33.50 -7.91 9.90
CA GLU A 9 -33.05 -6.77 10.70
C GLU A 9 -32.47 -7.24 12.04
N PHE A 10 -33.19 -8.11 12.76
CA PHE A 10 -32.70 -8.82 13.94
C PHE A 10 -31.35 -9.50 13.71
N ARG A 11 -31.19 -10.22 12.60
CA ARG A 11 -29.93 -10.89 12.28
C ARG A 11 -28.80 -9.89 12.03
N GLU A 12 -29.07 -8.78 11.35
CA GLU A 12 -28.07 -7.74 11.08
C GLU A 12 -27.63 -7.04 12.39
N GLU A 13 -28.57 -6.61 13.23
CA GLU A 13 -28.32 -5.99 14.55
C GLU A 13 -27.62 -6.95 15.54
N THR A 14 -28.08 -8.20 15.63
CA THR A 14 -27.49 -9.20 16.54
C THR A 14 -26.07 -9.58 16.11
N LEU A 15 -25.76 -9.60 14.80
CA LEU A 15 -24.39 -9.79 14.31
C LEU A 15 -23.47 -8.61 14.63
N GLU A 16 -23.98 -7.38 14.65
CA GLU A 16 -23.23 -6.20 15.12
C GLU A 16 -22.91 -6.33 16.62
N HIS A 17 -23.88 -6.69 17.45
CA HIS A 17 -23.64 -6.94 18.89
C HIS A 17 -22.67 -8.10 19.16
N ILE A 18 -22.78 -9.22 18.45
CA ILE A 18 -21.84 -10.35 18.56
C ILE A 18 -20.41 -9.94 18.19
N SER A 19 -20.26 -9.09 17.16
CA SER A 19 -18.97 -8.54 16.75
C SER A 19 -18.39 -7.56 17.79
N ALA A 20 -19.24 -6.79 18.46
CA ALA A 20 -18.84 -5.91 19.57
C ALA A 20 -18.35 -6.73 20.78
N VAL A 21 -19.09 -7.77 21.19
CA VAL A 21 -18.68 -8.69 22.28
C VAL A 21 -17.29 -9.30 21.98
N GLU A 22 -17.04 -9.71 20.73
CA GLU A 22 -15.74 -10.25 20.32
C GLU A 22 -14.61 -9.20 20.38
N SER A 23 -14.86 -7.98 19.87
CA SER A 23 -13.91 -6.85 19.91
C SER A 23 -13.51 -6.48 21.34
N GLU A 24 -14.48 -6.24 22.20
CA GLU A 24 -14.25 -5.72 23.54
C GLU A 24 -13.64 -6.79 24.48
N LEU A 25 -13.99 -8.05 24.29
CA LEU A 25 -13.38 -9.17 25.03
C LEU A 25 -11.88 -9.31 24.70
N LEU A 26 -11.48 -9.09 23.44
CA LEU A 26 -10.06 -9.06 23.06
C LEU A 26 -9.31 -7.86 23.65
N LYS A 27 -9.96 -6.71 23.90
CA LYS A 27 -9.33 -5.58 24.61
C LYS A 27 -9.07 -5.88 26.09
N LEU A 28 -10.00 -6.56 26.75
CA LEU A 28 -9.84 -7.02 28.15
C LEU A 28 -8.67 -8.01 28.27
N GLU A 29 -8.56 -8.97 27.34
CA GLU A 29 -7.47 -9.94 27.31
C GLU A 29 -6.09 -9.30 27.11
N ASN A 30 -5.99 -8.29 26.23
CA ASN A 30 -4.73 -7.57 25.98
C ASN A 30 -4.32 -6.62 27.12
N GLY A 31 -5.03 -6.61 28.26
CA GLY A 31 -4.76 -5.70 29.39
C GLY A 31 -5.07 -4.22 29.09
N THR A 32 -5.78 -3.95 28.00
CA THR A 32 -6.15 -2.60 27.54
C THR A 32 -7.58 -2.21 27.89
N GLY A 33 -8.40 -3.17 28.33
CA GLY A 33 -9.79 -2.95 28.70
C GLY A 33 -9.95 -2.38 30.11
N ASP A 34 -11.00 -1.59 30.28
CA ASP A 34 -11.39 -0.90 31.51
C ASP A 34 -12.82 -1.28 31.95
N THR A 35 -13.37 -0.57 32.93
CA THR A 35 -14.75 -0.79 33.39
C THR A 35 -15.80 -0.49 32.33
N ASP A 36 -15.51 0.39 31.38
CA ASP A 36 -16.44 0.75 30.30
C ASP A 36 -16.48 -0.36 29.25
N THR A 37 -15.33 -0.98 28.97
CA THR A 37 -15.22 -2.19 28.14
C THR A 37 -16.10 -3.33 28.67
N ILE A 38 -16.15 -3.54 29.99
CA ILE A 38 -17.02 -4.53 30.64
C ILE A 38 -18.51 -4.14 30.48
N HIS A 39 -18.84 -2.85 30.61
CA HIS A 39 -20.20 -2.36 30.42
C HIS A 39 -20.70 -2.46 28.97
N GLU A 40 -19.84 -2.28 27.98
CA GLU A 40 -20.19 -2.46 26.56
C GLU A 40 -20.51 -3.92 26.23
N ILE A 41 -19.71 -4.88 26.71
CA ILE A 41 -19.98 -6.32 26.55
C ILE A 41 -21.31 -6.69 27.21
N PHE A 42 -21.54 -6.24 28.44
CA PHE A 42 -22.79 -6.50 29.17
C PHE A 42 -24.01 -5.94 28.42
N ARG A 43 -23.91 -4.71 27.90
CA ARG A 43 -24.97 -4.10 27.07
C ARG A 43 -25.26 -4.90 25.80
N ALA A 44 -24.21 -5.32 25.08
CA ALA A 44 -24.37 -6.10 23.85
C ALA A 44 -25.04 -7.46 24.13
N LEU A 45 -24.61 -8.19 25.17
CA LEU A 45 -25.22 -9.46 25.57
C LEU A 45 -26.69 -9.28 26.01
N HIS A 46 -27.00 -8.22 26.76
CA HIS A 46 -28.36 -7.90 27.18
C HIS A 46 -29.27 -7.59 25.98
N SER A 47 -28.78 -6.85 24.99
CA SER A 47 -29.50 -6.58 23.74
C SER A 47 -29.74 -7.85 22.91
N ILE A 48 -28.72 -8.71 22.75
CA ILE A 48 -28.84 -10.02 22.07
C ILE A 48 -29.94 -10.86 22.74
N LYS A 49 -29.93 -10.96 24.07
CA LYS A 49 -30.93 -11.69 24.85
C LYS A 49 -32.35 -11.15 24.64
N GLY A 50 -32.52 -9.83 24.74
CA GLY A 50 -33.81 -9.15 24.57
C GLY A 50 -34.38 -9.35 23.16
N ALA A 51 -33.56 -9.12 22.14
CA ALA A 51 -33.94 -9.29 20.75
C ALA A 51 -34.26 -10.76 20.40
N ALA A 52 -33.46 -11.72 20.88
CA ALA A 52 -33.72 -13.15 20.69
C ALA A 52 -35.01 -13.62 21.38
N GLY A 53 -35.34 -13.03 22.54
CA GLY A 53 -36.58 -13.28 23.27
C GLY A 53 -37.84 -12.89 22.46
N PHE A 54 -37.80 -11.77 21.75
CA PHE A 54 -38.90 -11.33 20.88
C PHE A 54 -39.22 -12.36 19.77
N PHE A 55 -38.20 -13.01 19.21
CA PHE A 55 -38.36 -14.06 18.20
C PHE A 55 -38.51 -15.49 18.78
N SER A 56 -38.61 -15.64 20.10
CA SER A 56 -38.69 -16.94 20.80
C SER A 56 -37.53 -17.90 20.52
N LEU A 57 -36.32 -17.37 20.29
CA LEU A 57 -35.12 -18.16 19.95
C LEU A 57 -34.42 -18.66 21.23
N GLN A 58 -35.03 -19.64 21.90
CA GLN A 58 -34.68 -20.08 23.26
C GLN A 58 -33.18 -20.36 23.47
N ASN A 59 -32.51 -21.11 22.60
CA ASN A 59 -31.10 -21.47 22.76
C ASN A 59 -30.16 -20.23 22.71
N ILE A 60 -30.56 -19.19 21.97
CA ILE A 60 -29.83 -17.91 21.91
C ILE A 60 -30.03 -17.12 23.20
N VAL A 61 -31.25 -17.11 23.75
CA VAL A 61 -31.58 -16.49 25.05
C VAL A 61 -30.81 -17.15 26.19
N GLU A 62 -30.79 -18.49 26.24
CA GLU A 62 -30.10 -19.24 27.31
C GLU A 62 -28.58 -19.04 27.28
N LEU A 63 -27.96 -19.10 26.10
CA LEU A 63 -26.52 -18.95 25.98
C LEU A 63 -26.06 -17.50 26.22
N SER A 64 -26.81 -16.49 25.72
CA SER A 64 -26.51 -15.08 25.99
C SER A 64 -26.69 -14.73 27.47
N HIS A 65 -27.69 -15.30 28.15
CA HIS A 65 -27.90 -15.13 29.60
C HIS A 65 -26.78 -15.76 30.44
N ALA A 66 -26.26 -16.93 30.05
CA ALA A 66 -25.12 -17.55 30.72
C ALA A 66 -23.85 -16.66 30.62
N MET A 67 -23.59 -16.09 29.43
CA MET A 67 -22.50 -15.13 29.23
C MET A 67 -22.71 -13.82 30.03
N GLU A 68 -23.92 -13.27 30.04
CA GLU A 68 -24.28 -12.06 30.80
C GLU A 68 -24.06 -12.26 32.31
N THR A 69 -24.40 -13.44 32.83
CA THR A 69 -24.21 -13.81 34.25
C THR A 69 -22.73 -13.78 34.66
N ILE A 70 -21.84 -14.27 33.78
CA ILE A 70 -20.38 -14.21 34.00
C ILE A 70 -19.90 -12.76 34.05
N PHE A 71 -20.34 -11.92 33.10
CA PHE A 71 -19.94 -10.51 33.10
C PHE A 71 -20.54 -9.70 34.27
N ASP A 72 -21.70 -10.08 34.81
CA ASP A 72 -22.21 -9.49 36.04
C ASP A 72 -21.32 -9.83 37.25
N GLN A 73 -20.81 -11.06 37.34
CA GLN A 73 -19.83 -11.43 38.38
C GLN A 73 -18.49 -10.70 38.22
N VAL A 74 -18.02 -10.47 36.99
CA VAL A 74 -16.81 -9.67 36.71
C VAL A 74 -17.03 -8.20 37.11
N LYS A 75 -18.16 -7.61 36.69
CA LYS A 75 -18.55 -6.23 37.03
C LYS A 75 -18.68 -6.01 38.54
N ASN A 76 -19.20 -7.00 39.25
CA ASN A 76 -19.32 -6.99 40.71
C ASN A 76 -18.01 -7.39 41.43
N GLY A 77 -16.88 -7.48 40.71
CA GLY A 77 -15.55 -7.77 41.25
C GLY A 77 -15.37 -9.16 41.86
N SER A 78 -16.33 -10.07 41.63
CA SER A 78 -16.36 -11.42 42.20
C SER A 78 -15.57 -12.41 41.35
N LEU A 79 -15.49 -12.18 40.03
CA LEU A 79 -14.77 -13.02 39.07
C LEU A 79 -13.67 -12.22 38.37
N ILE A 80 -12.47 -12.78 38.29
CA ILE A 80 -11.36 -12.23 37.49
C ILE A 80 -11.34 -12.97 36.15
N ILE A 81 -11.33 -12.23 35.04
CA ILE A 81 -11.21 -12.82 33.69
C ILE A 81 -9.83 -13.47 33.54
N THR A 82 -9.81 -14.74 33.18
CA THR A 82 -8.61 -15.51 32.83
C THR A 82 -8.65 -15.94 31.36
N ASP A 83 -7.51 -16.29 30.76
CA ASP A 83 -7.40 -16.81 29.39
C ASP A 83 -8.35 -17.99 29.09
N GLU A 84 -8.64 -18.81 30.12
CA GLU A 84 -9.55 -19.95 30.06
C GLU A 84 -11.01 -19.48 29.96
N ILE A 85 -11.41 -18.55 30.83
CA ILE A 85 -12.73 -17.90 30.80
C ILE A 85 -12.93 -17.18 29.47
N THR A 86 -11.93 -16.41 29.01
CA THR A 86 -11.95 -15.73 27.71
C THR A 86 -12.12 -16.71 26.55
N THR A 87 -11.39 -17.83 26.55
CA THR A 87 -11.53 -18.88 25.53
C THR A 87 -12.95 -19.47 25.52
N ASN A 88 -13.53 -19.73 26.69
CA ASN A 88 -14.88 -20.29 26.81
C ASN A 88 -15.97 -19.31 26.34
N ILE A 89 -15.85 -18.02 26.69
CA ILE A 89 -16.78 -16.97 26.24
C ILE A 89 -16.68 -16.75 24.72
N LEU A 90 -15.47 -16.74 24.14
CA LEU A 90 -15.31 -16.65 22.67
C LEU A 90 -15.99 -17.83 21.95
N SER A 91 -15.81 -19.06 22.46
CA SER A 91 -16.48 -20.27 21.92
C SER A 91 -18.01 -20.21 22.05
N ALA A 92 -18.54 -19.60 23.12
CA ALA A 92 -19.96 -19.36 23.28
C ALA A 92 -20.47 -18.29 22.28
N ASN A 93 -19.72 -17.21 22.08
CA ASN A 93 -20.04 -16.17 21.10
C ASN A 93 -20.05 -16.70 19.66
N ASP A 94 -19.21 -17.69 19.34
CA ASP A 94 -19.26 -18.42 18.07
C ASP A 94 -20.53 -19.24 17.89
N CYS A 95 -20.98 -19.89 18.96
CA CYS A 95 -22.21 -20.66 18.94
C CYS A 95 -23.42 -19.73 18.75
N LEU A 96 -23.44 -18.57 19.42
CA LEU A 96 -24.39 -17.49 19.14
C LEU A 96 -24.35 -17.06 17.67
N ASN A 97 -23.16 -16.80 17.12
CA ASN A 97 -22.99 -16.37 15.73
C ASN A 97 -23.55 -17.42 14.74
N LYS A 98 -23.25 -18.70 14.94
CA LYS A 98 -23.79 -19.80 14.14
C LYS A 98 -25.32 -19.89 14.23
N MET A 99 -25.88 -19.80 15.45
CA MET A 99 -27.33 -19.80 15.67
C MET A 99 -28.05 -18.59 15.04
N VAL A 100 -27.41 -17.41 15.03
CA VAL A 100 -27.94 -16.18 14.39
C VAL A 100 -27.79 -16.22 12.86
N GLN A 101 -26.80 -16.94 12.34
CA GLN A 101 -26.64 -17.15 10.90
C GLN A 101 -27.61 -18.21 10.33
N ASP A 102 -28.03 -19.19 11.14
CA ASP A 102 -29.06 -20.17 10.80
C ASP A 102 -30.17 -20.22 11.87
N THR A 103 -30.93 -19.12 11.93
CA THR A 103 -32.06 -18.96 12.86
C THR A 103 -33.11 -20.06 12.74
N ALA A 104 -33.25 -20.70 11.57
CA ALA A 104 -34.21 -21.77 11.33
C ALA A 104 -33.83 -23.09 12.03
N ASN A 105 -32.53 -23.38 12.17
CA ASN A 105 -32.04 -24.55 12.91
C ASN A 105 -31.52 -24.23 14.33
N SER A 106 -31.45 -22.94 14.71
CA SER A 106 -30.92 -22.47 16.00
C SER A 106 -31.43 -23.23 17.23
N THR A 107 -32.73 -23.55 17.29
CA THR A 107 -33.36 -24.28 18.41
C THR A 107 -32.95 -25.76 18.51
N ASN A 108 -32.42 -26.33 17.42
CA ASN A 108 -31.95 -27.72 17.36
C ASN A 108 -30.41 -27.85 17.55
N MET A 109 -29.69 -26.73 17.70
CA MET A 109 -28.26 -26.77 17.99
C MET A 109 -28.02 -27.11 19.46
N ASP A 110 -27.18 -28.12 19.71
CA ASP A 110 -26.77 -28.50 21.06
C ASP A 110 -25.83 -27.44 21.66
N ILE A 111 -26.29 -26.80 22.73
CA ILE A 111 -25.55 -25.81 23.52
C ILE A 111 -25.06 -26.37 24.86
N SER A 112 -25.30 -27.66 25.15
CA SER A 112 -25.09 -28.25 26.48
C SER A 112 -23.64 -28.20 26.95
N ASP A 113 -22.68 -28.45 26.05
CA ASP A 113 -21.24 -28.39 26.34
C ASP A 113 -20.73 -26.96 26.57
N HIS A 114 -21.35 -25.95 25.92
CA HIS A 114 -21.06 -24.54 26.19
C HIS A 114 -21.66 -24.10 27.52
N LEU A 115 -22.93 -24.44 27.79
CA LEU A 115 -23.58 -24.14 29.05
C LEU A 115 -22.85 -24.81 30.23
N SER A 116 -22.45 -26.07 30.13
CA SER A 116 -21.72 -26.75 31.22
C SER A 116 -20.40 -26.05 31.53
N LYS A 117 -19.62 -25.64 30.52
CA LYS A 117 -18.34 -24.93 30.72
C LYS A 117 -18.52 -23.54 31.34
N LEU A 118 -19.56 -22.81 30.94
CA LEU A 118 -19.87 -21.50 31.52
C LEU A 118 -20.43 -21.63 32.95
N THR A 119 -21.24 -22.65 33.24
CA THR A 119 -21.77 -22.93 34.58
C THR A 119 -20.69 -23.47 35.53
N GLU A 120 -19.75 -24.30 35.05
CA GLU A 120 -18.62 -24.80 35.84
C GLU A 120 -17.72 -23.65 36.35
N VAL A 121 -17.48 -22.62 35.52
CA VAL A 121 -16.79 -21.38 35.95
C VAL A 121 -17.55 -20.68 37.10
N ILE A 122 -18.88 -20.63 37.03
CA ILE A 122 -19.75 -20.02 38.06
C ILE A 122 -19.76 -20.86 39.36
N GLU A 123 -19.81 -22.19 39.26
CA GLU A 123 -19.88 -23.10 40.42
C GLU A 123 -18.51 -23.30 41.10
N CYS A 124 -17.41 -23.33 40.36
CA CYS A 124 -16.06 -23.51 40.92
C CYS A 124 -15.64 -22.38 41.89
N GLN A 125 -16.18 -21.17 41.73
CA GLN A 125 -15.99 -20.10 42.72
C GLN A 125 -16.83 -20.28 44.00
N GLN A 126 -18.04 -20.85 43.89
CA GLN A 126 -18.94 -21.04 45.04
C GLN A 126 -18.50 -22.15 46.01
N LEU A 127 -17.66 -23.08 45.54
CA LEU A 127 -17.18 -24.26 46.30
C LEU A 127 -15.72 -24.16 46.79
N GLY A 128 -15.16 -22.95 46.87
CA GLY A 128 -13.73 -22.70 47.06
C GLY A 128 -13.04 -23.50 48.19
N LEU A 129 -12.05 -24.33 47.82
CA LEU A 129 -11.19 -25.06 48.74
C LEU A 129 -9.73 -25.12 48.27
N SER A 130 -8.81 -24.98 49.25
CA SER A 130 -7.35 -25.15 49.20
C SER A 130 -6.52 -23.97 48.64
N LYS A 131 -5.58 -23.35 49.38
CA LYS A 131 -5.05 -23.64 50.74
C LYS A 131 -4.31 -22.42 51.33
N ASN A 132 -4.63 -22.01 52.55
CA ASN A 132 -3.73 -22.15 53.71
C ASN A 132 -4.45 -21.85 55.03
N SER A 133 -3.98 -22.49 56.11
CA SER A 133 -4.51 -22.43 57.49
C SER A 133 -4.43 -21.01 58.11
N THR A 134 -5.23 -20.63 59.12
CA THR A 134 -5.47 -21.36 60.38
C THR A 134 -6.68 -20.80 61.17
N SER A 135 -7.21 -21.61 62.11
CA SER A 135 -8.04 -21.25 63.31
C SER A 135 -9.41 -20.57 63.14
N SER A 136 -10.45 -21.36 63.43
CA SER A 136 -11.63 -21.06 64.27
C SER A 136 -12.06 -19.59 64.48
N ASP A 137 -13.27 -19.25 64.06
CA ASP A 137 -14.46 -19.22 64.95
C ASP A 137 -15.77 -19.14 64.13
N GLU A 138 -16.88 -19.62 64.71
CA GLU A 138 -18.23 -19.50 64.14
C GLU A 138 -18.78 -18.08 64.29
N MET A 139 -19.20 -17.40 63.22
CA MET A 139 -20.14 -16.26 63.33
C MET A 139 -21.05 -16.12 62.10
N SER A 140 -22.32 -15.82 62.38
CA SER A 140 -23.39 -15.54 61.42
C SER A 140 -23.22 -14.20 60.71
N PHE A 141 -23.56 -14.12 59.42
CA PHE A 141 -23.75 -12.87 58.69
C PHE A 141 -25.23 -12.62 58.41
N ASN A 142 -25.74 -11.48 58.89
CA ASN A 142 -27.04 -10.93 58.49
C ASN A 142 -26.90 -10.10 57.21
N GLU A 143 -27.96 -10.08 56.40
CA GLU A 143 -28.12 -9.13 55.30
C GLU A 143 -28.35 -7.71 55.82
N THR A 144 -27.81 -6.70 55.12
CA THR A 144 -28.39 -5.34 55.13
C THR A 144 -28.10 -4.59 53.83
N THR A 145 -29.16 -4.11 53.18
CA THR A 145 -29.14 -3.22 52.00
C THR A 145 -28.97 -1.73 52.38
N PRO A 146 -28.27 -0.91 51.57
CA PRO A 146 -28.37 0.56 51.63
C PRO A 146 -29.40 1.12 50.63
N SER A 147 -29.87 2.36 50.86
CA SER A 147 -30.89 3.05 50.03
C SER A 147 -30.59 4.55 49.87
N ALA A 148 -31.25 5.19 48.89
CA ALA A 148 -31.23 6.63 48.55
C ALA A 148 -29.94 7.17 47.88
N SER A 149 -29.98 8.13 46.93
CA SER A 149 -31.09 8.82 46.25
C SER A 149 -30.71 9.15 44.80
N MET A 150 -31.54 8.84 43.81
CA MET A 150 -31.27 9.16 42.39
C MET A 150 -31.59 10.62 42.05
N ASP A 151 -30.64 11.29 41.40
CA ASP A 151 -30.75 12.70 41.04
C ASP A 151 -31.49 12.87 39.71
N TYR A 152 -32.83 12.73 39.74
CA TYR A 152 -33.71 12.77 38.56
C TYR A 152 -33.49 13.99 37.65
N GLN A 153 -32.99 15.09 38.19
CA GLN A 153 -32.62 16.27 37.38
C GLN A 153 -31.57 15.93 36.32
N PHE A 154 -30.55 15.14 36.67
CA PHE A 154 -29.50 14.76 35.72
C PHE A 154 -30.11 13.88 34.62
N MET A 155 -30.81 12.81 34.98
CA MET A 155 -31.42 11.87 34.03
C MET A 155 -32.41 12.54 33.06
N LEU A 156 -33.29 13.42 33.56
CA LEU A 156 -34.25 14.14 32.72
C LEU A 156 -33.60 15.19 31.82
N THR A 157 -32.54 15.87 32.30
CA THR A 157 -31.81 16.85 31.47
C THR A 157 -30.99 16.16 30.40
N ASP A 158 -30.35 15.04 30.75
CA ASP A 158 -29.57 14.20 29.84
C ASP A 158 -30.46 13.63 28.73
N ALA A 159 -31.59 13.01 29.07
CA ALA A 159 -32.54 12.47 28.09
C ALA A 159 -33.05 13.53 27.09
N VAL A 160 -33.41 14.72 27.58
CA VAL A 160 -33.85 15.83 26.69
C VAL A 160 -32.69 16.36 25.84
N SER A 161 -31.45 16.38 26.36
CA SER A 161 -30.28 16.76 25.56
C SER A 161 -29.96 15.76 24.43
N HIS A 162 -30.37 14.51 24.58
CA HIS A 162 -30.35 13.46 23.56
C HIS A 162 -31.64 13.40 22.71
N GLY A 163 -32.54 14.39 22.83
CA GLY A 163 -33.73 14.52 21.98
C GLY A 163 -34.94 13.68 22.39
N HIS A 164 -34.98 13.16 23.63
CA HIS A 164 -36.14 12.43 24.14
C HIS A 164 -37.20 13.40 24.68
N ASN A 165 -38.47 13.15 24.35
CA ASN A 165 -39.63 13.79 24.96
C ASN A 165 -39.95 13.13 26.31
N ILE A 166 -40.50 13.89 27.26
CA ILE A 166 -40.93 13.37 28.57
C ILE A 166 -42.46 13.28 28.59
N PHE A 167 -43.00 12.09 28.80
CA PHE A 167 -44.44 11.86 28.90
C PHE A 167 -44.84 11.30 30.26
N LYS A 168 -46.02 11.71 30.71
CA LYS A 168 -46.71 11.20 31.89
C LYS A 168 -48.10 10.71 31.49
N PHE A 169 -48.52 9.57 32.03
CA PHE A 169 -49.88 9.06 31.84
C PHE A 169 -50.29 8.20 33.04
N SER A 170 -51.59 7.93 33.15
CA SER A 170 -52.15 7.05 34.15
C SER A 170 -52.97 5.91 33.54
N CYS A 171 -52.90 4.73 34.14
CA CYS A 171 -53.68 3.54 33.75
C CYS A 171 -54.29 2.83 34.98
N GLN A 172 -55.36 2.07 34.76
CA GLN A 172 -56.21 1.49 35.82
C GLN A 172 -56.21 -0.05 35.88
N THR A 173 -55.37 -0.73 35.10
CA THR A 173 -55.35 -2.21 34.99
C THR A 173 -53.96 -2.84 35.20
N PRO A 174 -53.86 -4.10 35.68
CA PRO A 174 -52.65 -4.55 36.38
C PRO A 174 -51.76 -5.56 35.61
N ARG A 175 -50.45 -5.46 35.90
CA ARG A 175 -49.35 -6.42 35.61
C ARG A 175 -49.05 -6.68 34.11
N GLY A 176 -47.77 -6.55 33.73
CA GLY A 176 -47.31 -6.56 32.32
C GLY A 176 -47.17 -5.16 31.70
N MET A 177 -47.96 -4.18 32.16
CA MET A 177 -47.86 -2.79 31.67
C MET A 177 -46.47 -2.16 31.87
N VAL A 178 -45.73 -2.50 32.94
CA VAL A 178 -44.36 -1.97 33.15
C VAL A 178 -43.41 -2.43 32.05
N GLU A 179 -43.53 -3.67 31.57
CA GLU A 179 -42.73 -4.23 30.49
C GLU A 179 -43.09 -3.55 29.17
N ASN A 180 -44.38 -3.43 28.84
CA ASN A 180 -44.83 -2.72 27.64
C ASN A 180 -44.38 -1.25 27.63
N VAL A 181 -44.45 -0.57 28.77
CA VAL A 181 -43.98 0.82 28.90
C VAL A 181 -42.45 0.90 28.76
N ALA A 182 -41.70 -0.06 29.30
CA ALA A 182 -40.25 -0.13 29.12
C ALA A 182 -39.83 -0.43 27.66
N THR A 183 -40.65 -1.15 26.87
CA THR A 183 -40.36 -1.39 25.44
C THR A 183 -40.47 -0.14 24.56
N ILE A 184 -41.15 0.91 25.01
CA ILE A 184 -41.36 2.14 24.21
C ILE A 184 -40.56 3.36 24.71
N GLY A 185 -39.89 3.24 25.87
CA GLY A 185 -39.18 4.36 26.50
C GLY A 185 -38.61 3.99 27.86
N GLN A 186 -37.66 4.79 28.33
CA GLN A 186 -37.08 4.60 29.66
C GLN A 186 -38.06 5.11 30.72
N ILE A 187 -38.43 4.26 31.68
CA ILE A 187 -39.22 4.66 32.84
C ILE A 187 -38.31 5.45 33.79
N VAL A 188 -38.53 6.75 33.91
CA VAL A 188 -37.83 7.62 34.85
C VAL A 188 -38.43 7.47 36.25
N HIS A 189 -39.76 7.40 36.34
CA HIS A 189 -40.45 7.20 37.61
C HIS A 189 -41.79 6.47 37.44
N HIS A 190 -42.17 5.72 38.46
CA HIS A 190 -43.42 4.96 38.52
C HIS A 190 -43.95 4.97 39.95
N TYR A 191 -45.25 5.25 40.11
CA TYR A 191 -45.90 5.22 41.42
C TYR A 191 -47.39 4.86 41.33
N TYR A 192 -47.93 4.36 42.44
CA TYR A 192 -49.34 4.00 42.60
C TYR A 192 -50.10 5.14 43.28
N PHE A 193 -51.35 5.38 42.86
CA PHE A 193 -52.27 6.26 43.56
C PHE A 193 -53.59 5.56 43.90
N LYS A 194 -54.17 5.95 45.02
CA LYS A 194 -55.53 5.59 45.45
C LYS A 194 -56.35 6.87 45.58
N THR A 195 -57.56 6.88 45.05
CA THR A 195 -58.54 7.92 45.35
C THR A 195 -59.29 7.55 46.63
N ASP A 196 -59.03 8.25 47.74
CA ASP A 196 -59.54 7.93 49.09
C ASP A 196 -61.04 8.22 49.31
N THR A 197 -61.89 8.06 48.29
CA THR A 197 -63.34 8.21 48.40
C THR A 197 -64.09 7.05 47.78
N THR A 198 -64.76 6.28 48.64
CA THR A 198 -65.62 5.09 48.40
C THR A 198 -64.89 3.75 48.19
N PRO A 199 -65.48 2.62 48.65
CA PRO A 199 -64.81 1.31 48.67
C PRO A 199 -64.94 0.48 47.37
N SER A 200 -65.26 1.13 46.24
CA SER A 200 -65.07 0.54 44.90
C SER A 200 -63.67 0.91 44.41
N SER A 201 -62.77 -0.06 44.38
CA SER A 201 -61.34 0.15 44.14
C SER A 201 -61.04 0.61 42.71
N ASP A 202 -60.69 1.88 42.56
CA ASP A 202 -60.08 2.42 41.35
C ASP A 202 -58.64 2.89 41.69
N SER A 203 -57.72 1.93 41.75
CA SER A 203 -56.30 2.17 42.05
C SER A 203 -55.50 2.24 40.76
N GLY A 204 -55.02 3.43 40.41
CA GLY A 204 -54.25 3.65 39.19
C GLY A 204 -52.74 3.64 39.42
N GLN A 205 -52.01 3.44 38.33
CA GLN A 205 -50.55 3.64 38.25
C GLN A 205 -50.28 4.89 37.42
N VAL A 206 -49.28 5.68 37.82
CA VAL A 206 -48.73 6.79 37.04
C VAL A 206 -47.31 6.42 36.62
N PHE A 207 -47.01 6.65 35.35
CA PHE A 207 -45.67 6.52 34.78
C PHE A 207 -45.18 7.88 34.32
N VAL A 208 -43.89 8.14 34.49
CA VAL A 208 -43.14 9.22 33.84
C VAL A 208 -42.03 8.57 33.04
N ILE A 209 -42.03 8.76 31.72
CA ILE A 209 -41.09 8.12 30.79
C ILE A 209 -40.37 9.14 29.92
N THR A 210 -39.18 8.78 29.44
CA THR A 210 -38.45 9.47 28.37
C THR A 210 -38.39 8.61 27.12
N THR A 211 -38.78 9.16 25.97
CA THR A 211 -38.75 8.45 24.68
C THR A 211 -38.57 9.41 23.51
N VAL A 212 -37.95 8.94 22.42
CA VAL A 212 -37.87 9.67 21.14
C VAL A 212 -39.18 9.62 20.34
N LEU A 213 -40.16 8.81 20.76
CA LEU A 213 -41.44 8.67 20.06
C LEU A 213 -42.32 9.92 20.23
N GLU A 214 -43.13 10.21 19.21
CA GLU A 214 -44.18 11.22 19.29
C GLU A 214 -45.40 10.70 20.08
N LYS A 215 -46.13 11.64 20.69
CA LYS A 215 -47.25 11.38 21.61
C LYS A 215 -48.32 10.43 21.06
N ASP A 216 -48.67 10.54 19.79
CA ASP A 216 -49.69 9.70 19.15
C ASP A 216 -49.22 8.24 18.96
N LEU A 217 -47.91 8.03 18.75
CA LEU A 217 -47.31 6.69 18.68
C LEU A 217 -47.23 6.04 20.07
N VAL A 218 -46.88 6.81 21.10
CA VAL A 218 -46.91 6.36 22.51
C VAL A 218 -48.33 5.94 22.90
N ALA A 219 -49.35 6.72 22.51
CA ALA A 219 -50.76 6.39 22.73
C ALA A 219 -51.19 5.10 22.04
N ALA A 220 -50.81 4.93 20.77
CA ALA A 220 -51.13 3.72 20.00
C ALA A 220 -50.42 2.47 20.54
N ALA A 221 -49.15 2.58 20.96
CA ALA A 221 -48.37 1.45 21.46
C ALA A 221 -48.85 0.95 22.84
N LEU A 222 -49.42 1.83 23.67
CA LEU A 222 -49.96 1.47 24.98
C LEU A 222 -51.47 1.18 24.98
N ASP A 223 -52.17 1.38 23.86
CA ASP A 223 -53.64 1.39 23.75
C ASP A 223 -54.31 2.36 24.76
N ILE A 224 -53.68 3.52 24.99
CA ILE A 224 -54.16 4.57 25.89
C ILE A 224 -54.65 5.76 25.03
N PRO A 225 -55.85 6.31 25.28
CA PRO A 225 -56.31 7.49 24.54
C PRO A 225 -55.34 8.66 24.68
N VAL A 226 -54.92 9.28 23.56
CA VAL A 226 -53.95 10.40 23.50
C VAL A 226 -54.20 11.50 24.55
N ARG A 227 -55.48 11.79 24.84
CA ARG A 227 -55.93 12.77 25.84
C ARG A 227 -55.52 12.45 27.30
N ASN A 228 -55.16 11.20 27.60
CA ASN A 228 -54.70 10.75 28.91
C ASN A 228 -53.17 10.77 29.05
N ILE A 229 -52.46 11.16 27.97
CA ILE A 229 -51.01 11.37 27.98
C ILE A 229 -50.74 12.87 28.08
N GLU A 230 -49.88 13.26 29.00
CA GLU A 230 -49.42 14.61 29.28
C GLU A 230 -47.94 14.70 28.92
N GLU A 231 -47.54 15.77 28.24
CA GLU A 231 -46.13 16.02 27.89
C GLU A 231 -45.56 17.03 28.88
N LEU A 232 -44.39 16.76 29.43
CA LEU A 232 -43.81 17.53 30.54
C LEU A 232 -42.47 18.15 30.15
N ASP A 233 -42.19 19.35 30.67
CA ASP A 233 -40.83 19.87 30.69
C ASP A 233 -40.01 19.24 31.84
N VAL A 234 -38.67 19.37 31.77
CA VAL A 234 -37.74 18.78 32.76
C VAL A 234 -38.07 19.21 34.19
N LYS A 235 -38.57 20.43 34.40
CA LYS A 235 -38.89 20.95 35.74
C LYS A 235 -40.15 20.31 36.30
N THR A 236 -41.22 20.29 35.51
CA THR A 236 -42.52 19.71 35.88
C THR A 236 -42.41 18.19 36.04
N ALA A 237 -41.64 17.54 35.16
CA ALA A 237 -41.31 16.11 35.29
C ALA A 237 -40.57 15.80 36.60
N ARG A 238 -39.61 16.63 37.02
CA ARG A 238 -38.93 16.48 38.32
C ARG A 238 -39.89 16.66 39.51
N GLU A 239 -40.79 17.63 39.44
CA GLU A 239 -41.84 17.83 40.46
C GLU A 239 -42.84 16.66 40.50
N GLU A 240 -43.08 15.97 39.39
CA GLU A 240 -43.86 14.73 39.36
C GLU A 240 -43.09 13.54 39.94
N CYS A 241 -41.80 13.37 39.59
CA CYS A 241 -40.95 12.28 40.05
C CYS A 241 -40.57 12.34 41.55
N THR A 242 -40.93 13.42 42.24
CA THR A 242 -40.76 13.57 43.70
C THR A 242 -42.02 13.22 44.51
N LYS A 243 -43.14 12.90 43.84
CA LYS A 243 -44.39 12.47 44.51
C LYS A 243 -44.30 11.00 44.90
N LYS A 244 -44.08 10.73 46.19
CA LYS A 244 -43.96 9.36 46.73
C LYS A 244 -45.29 8.59 46.64
N SER A 245 -45.22 7.31 46.25
CA SER A 245 -46.30 6.33 46.46
C SER A 245 -46.54 6.09 47.96
N PRO A 246 -47.79 5.91 48.42
CA PRO A 246 -48.07 5.43 49.77
C PRO A 246 -47.69 3.95 49.90
N SER A 247 -46.67 3.66 50.72
CA SER A 247 -46.14 2.30 50.95
C SER A 247 -46.98 1.49 51.95
N PRO A 248 -47.30 0.21 51.66
CA PRO A 248 -47.42 -0.83 52.67
C PRO A 248 -46.04 -1.42 53.01
N SER A 249 -45.88 -1.94 54.23
CA SER A 249 -44.59 -2.27 54.88
C SER A 249 -44.30 -3.80 55.02
N PRO A 250 -43.07 -4.16 55.44
CA PRO A 250 -42.67 -5.48 56.00
C PRO A 250 -41.79 -5.35 57.29
N LEU A 251 -41.54 -6.32 58.20
CA LEU A 251 -42.14 -7.64 58.54
C LEU A 251 -42.32 -7.68 60.08
N ALA A 252 -43.38 -8.21 60.69
CA ALA A 252 -44.25 -9.32 60.26
C ALA A 252 -45.75 -8.97 60.45
N LEU A 253 -46.44 -8.36 59.48
CA LEU A 253 -45.94 -7.94 58.16
C LEU A 253 -45.61 -6.43 58.14
N PHE A 254 -45.00 -5.94 59.23
CA PHE A 254 -44.71 -4.53 59.51
C PHE A 254 -43.43 -4.37 60.35
N ASP A 255 -42.64 -3.36 59.98
CA ASP A 255 -41.65 -2.63 60.80
C ASP A 255 -40.28 -3.31 61.02
N LYS A 256 -39.14 -2.60 60.98
CA LYS A 256 -38.98 -1.21 61.44
C LYS A 256 -37.74 -0.46 60.91
N GLU A 257 -37.95 0.84 60.68
CA GLU A 257 -37.04 1.99 60.79
C GLU A 257 -35.75 2.10 59.93
N HIS A 258 -35.60 3.29 59.36
CA HIS A 258 -34.52 3.75 58.49
C HIS A 258 -33.17 3.90 59.19
N THR A 259 -32.13 3.95 58.35
CA THR A 259 -30.91 4.76 58.49
C THR A 259 -31.14 6.09 59.25
N GLU A 260 -30.18 6.73 59.91
CA GLU A 260 -28.85 7.13 59.41
C GLU A 260 -28.19 7.94 60.54
N ASP A 261 -26.86 7.88 60.75
CA ASP A 261 -26.10 9.13 60.98
C ASP A 261 -24.56 8.98 60.86
N THR A 262 -24.05 9.64 59.82
CA THR A 262 -22.86 10.53 59.77
C THR A 262 -21.43 10.18 60.26
N GLN A 263 -20.50 10.47 59.33
CA GLN A 263 -19.24 11.22 59.48
C GLN A 263 -18.03 10.62 60.23
N ASN A 264 -16.91 10.45 59.50
CA ASN A 264 -15.80 11.44 59.49
C ASN A 264 -14.75 11.08 58.41
N THR A 265 -14.57 11.91 57.37
CA THR A 265 -13.58 12.99 57.19
C THR A 265 -12.11 12.57 56.96
N PHE A 266 -11.49 13.17 55.93
CA PHE A 266 -10.15 13.74 56.06
C PHE A 266 -10.02 15.06 55.28
N ASN A 267 -9.22 15.97 55.84
CA ASN A 267 -9.05 17.38 55.45
C ASN A 267 -7.77 17.60 54.62
N TYR A 268 -7.59 18.80 54.04
CA TYR A 268 -6.37 19.59 54.36
C TYR A 268 -6.49 21.10 54.03
N GLY A 269 -5.84 21.92 54.87
CA GLY A 269 -5.57 23.33 54.60
C GLY A 269 -4.63 24.00 55.62
N LYS A 270 -3.88 25.02 55.17
CA LYS A 270 -2.95 25.93 55.89
C LYS A 270 -1.66 25.30 56.45
N SER A 271 -0.46 25.85 56.21
CA SER A 271 -0.07 27.22 56.59
C SER A 271 1.22 27.72 55.89
N LEU A 272 1.23 28.99 55.45
CA LEU A 272 2.37 29.93 55.46
C LEU A 272 1.84 31.35 55.13
N ALA A 273 2.50 32.42 55.58
CA ALA A 273 1.97 33.79 55.53
C ALA A 273 3.03 34.87 55.24
N ASN A 274 2.56 36.05 54.77
CA ASN A 274 3.29 37.28 54.43
C ASN A 274 4.14 37.18 53.13
N VAL A 275 4.34 38.20 52.27
CA VAL A 275 4.40 39.68 52.45
C VAL A 275 3.83 40.46 51.22
N SER A 276 3.31 41.66 51.47
CA SER A 276 2.99 42.86 50.63
C SER A 276 2.97 42.88 49.08
N ARG A 277 2.05 43.76 48.62
CA ARG A 277 1.93 44.44 47.31
C ARG A 277 3.25 44.99 46.73
N ASN A 278 3.44 44.90 45.41
CA ASN A 278 3.40 46.08 44.50
C ASN A 278 3.60 45.78 43.00
N ALA A 279 2.80 46.50 42.19
CA ALA A 279 3.09 47.16 40.89
C ALA A 279 3.77 46.47 39.68
N ASN A 280 3.18 46.79 38.50
CA ASN A 280 3.74 47.01 37.16
C ASN A 280 4.05 45.83 36.19
N GLN A 281 3.50 46.00 34.98
CA GLN A 281 4.10 45.79 33.63
C GLN A 281 4.71 44.39 33.34
N ALA A 282 4.35 43.61 32.31
CA ALA A 282 4.13 43.99 30.92
C ALA A 282 3.73 42.79 30.02
N ILE A 283 2.92 43.05 28.99
CA ILE A 283 3.12 42.62 27.58
C ILE A 283 2.95 41.12 27.16
N ILE A 284 1.80 40.88 26.50
CA ILE A 284 1.56 40.11 25.25
C ILE A 284 1.98 38.61 25.17
N THR A 285 0.98 37.71 25.17
CA THR A 285 0.52 36.99 23.95
C THR A 285 -0.72 36.12 24.27
N SER A 286 -1.82 36.35 23.55
CA SER A 286 -3.07 35.59 23.67
C SER A 286 -3.12 34.43 22.68
N LYS A 287 -3.36 33.19 23.16
CA LYS A 287 -3.94 32.12 22.32
C LYS A 287 -5.44 32.39 22.14
N PRO A 288 -5.98 32.39 20.92
CA PRO A 288 -7.42 32.32 20.71
C PRO A 288 -7.92 30.88 20.87
N SER A 289 -9.15 30.74 21.34
CA SER A 289 -9.88 29.48 21.45
C SER A 289 -10.80 29.26 20.24
N SER A 290 -10.92 28.02 19.80
CA SER A 290 -12.20 27.38 19.44
C SER A 290 -11.93 25.95 18.97
N LYS A 291 -12.53 24.97 19.65
CA LYS A 291 -12.83 23.65 19.07
C LYS A 291 -14.34 23.61 18.89
N THR A 292 -14.79 23.67 17.64
CA THR A 292 -16.18 23.41 17.27
C THR A 292 -16.43 21.91 17.42
N LEU A 293 -17.49 21.51 18.14
CA LEU A 293 -17.98 20.14 18.04
C LEU A 293 -18.68 19.98 16.69
N HIS A 294 -18.32 18.96 15.93
CA HIS A 294 -19.14 18.45 14.83
C HIS A 294 -19.84 17.18 15.31
N ASN A 295 -21.17 17.20 15.34
CA ASN A 295 -21.95 15.97 15.29
C ASN A 295 -21.70 15.29 13.93
N SER A 296 -21.36 14.01 13.93
CA SER A 296 -21.30 13.20 12.72
C SER A 296 -22.71 12.71 12.36
N GLU A 297 -23.41 13.46 11.51
CA GLU A 297 -24.65 13.01 10.89
C GLU A 297 -24.36 11.85 9.91
N VAL A 298 -24.58 10.61 10.35
CA VAL A 298 -24.38 9.41 9.51
C VAL A 298 -25.66 9.07 8.75
N VAL A 299 -25.63 9.21 7.43
CA VAL A 299 -26.74 8.85 6.54
C VAL A 299 -26.55 7.43 6.00
N ARG A 300 -27.51 6.53 6.22
CA ARG A 300 -27.53 5.20 5.59
C ARG A 300 -27.87 5.34 4.10
N VAL A 301 -26.93 5.01 3.21
CA VAL A 301 -27.10 5.10 1.74
C VAL A 301 -27.12 3.71 1.11
N ASN A 302 -28.01 3.49 0.13
CA ASN A 302 -28.08 2.23 -0.61
C ASN A 302 -26.84 2.05 -1.51
N ILE A 303 -26.23 0.87 -1.47
CA ILE A 303 -25.03 0.50 -2.26
C ILE A 303 -25.23 0.73 -3.77
N ASN A 304 -26.44 0.50 -4.29
CA ASN A 304 -26.75 0.74 -5.70
C ASN A 304 -26.61 2.23 -6.07
N LEU A 305 -26.99 3.15 -5.17
CA LEU A 305 -26.85 4.59 -5.42
C LEU A 305 -25.37 5.00 -5.47
N LEU A 306 -24.51 4.41 -4.64
CA LEU A 306 -23.05 4.63 -4.73
C LEU A 306 -22.49 4.11 -6.05
N ASN A 307 -22.93 2.93 -6.51
CA ASN A 307 -22.54 2.38 -7.80
C ASN A 307 -22.97 3.29 -8.97
N ASP A 308 -24.19 3.83 -8.92
CA ASP A 308 -24.69 4.76 -9.94
C ASP A 308 -23.93 6.10 -9.90
N LEU A 309 -23.65 6.65 -8.73
CA LEU A 309 -22.81 7.85 -8.57
C LEU A 309 -21.39 7.65 -9.12
N LEU A 310 -20.80 6.46 -8.94
CA LEU A 310 -19.48 6.13 -9.50
C LEU A 310 -19.51 5.94 -11.01
N ASN A 311 -20.55 5.32 -11.56
CA ASN A 311 -20.75 5.26 -13.00
C ASN A 311 -20.87 6.67 -13.58
N LEU A 312 -21.68 7.55 -12.97
CA LEU A 312 -21.83 8.94 -13.38
C LEU A 312 -20.54 9.76 -13.24
N ALA A 313 -19.81 9.62 -12.14
CA ALA A 313 -18.51 10.28 -11.96
C ALA A 313 -17.49 9.80 -13.01
N SER A 314 -17.46 8.50 -13.32
CA SER A 314 -16.59 7.94 -14.36
C SER A 314 -16.98 8.40 -15.77
N GLU A 315 -18.28 8.45 -16.08
CA GLU A 315 -18.78 9.00 -17.35
C GLU A 315 -18.51 10.51 -17.47
N MET A 316 -18.54 11.25 -16.36
CA MET A 316 -18.16 12.66 -16.31
C MET A 316 -16.66 12.85 -16.54
N VAL A 317 -15.78 12.01 -15.97
CA VAL A 317 -14.33 12.00 -16.26
C VAL A 317 -14.07 11.71 -17.75
N LEU A 318 -14.74 10.71 -18.32
CA LEU A 318 -14.66 10.43 -19.75
C LEU A 318 -15.20 11.60 -20.59
N GLY A 319 -16.29 12.24 -20.17
CA GLY A 319 -16.88 13.43 -20.79
C GLY A 319 -15.94 14.63 -20.77
N ARG A 320 -15.28 14.89 -19.63
CA ARG A 320 -14.22 15.90 -19.47
C ARG A 320 -13.08 15.63 -20.44
N ASN A 321 -12.55 14.41 -20.47
CA ASN A 321 -11.40 14.07 -21.32
C ASN A 321 -11.73 14.25 -22.81
N ARG A 322 -12.94 13.85 -23.25
CA ARG A 322 -13.45 14.12 -24.60
C ARG A 322 -13.54 15.62 -24.89
N LEU A 323 -14.07 16.40 -23.94
CA LEU A 323 -14.23 17.85 -24.07
C LEU A 323 -12.87 18.54 -24.19
N LEU A 324 -11.91 18.19 -23.31
CA LEU A 324 -10.52 18.68 -23.39
C LEU A 324 -9.93 18.41 -24.77
N ARG A 325 -10.04 17.17 -25.28
CA ARG A 325 -9.50 16.77 -26.60
C ARG A 325 -10.12 17.55 -27.78
N VAL A 326 -11.44 17.74 -27.80
CA VAL A 326 -12.12 18.53 -28.85
C VAL A 326 -11.72 20.01 -28.78
N VAL A 327 -11.58 20.53 -27.56
CA VAL A 327 -11.19 21.92 -27.33
C VAL A 327 -9.71 22.16 -27.58
N GLU A 328 -8.82 21.19 -27.36
CA GLU A 328 -7.39 21.32 -27.72
C GLU A 328 -7.19 21.66 -29.20
N THR A 329 -8.06 21.14 -30.06
CA THR A 329 -8.07 21.43 -31.51
C THR A 329 -8.41 22.90 -31.82
N HIS A 330 -9.18 23.56 -30.95
CA HIS A 330 -9.65 24.95 -31.09
C HIS A 330 -9.03 25.90 -30.04
N ARG A 331 -8.00 25.45 -29.32
CA ARG A 331 -7.45 26.08 -28.10
C ARG A 331 -6.87 27.48 -28.32
N LYS A 332 -6.60 27.84 -29.58
CA LYS A 332 -6.08 29.16 -29.99
C LYS A 332 -7.17 30.15 -30.43
N ASP A 333 -8.39 29.67 -30.70
CA ASP A 333 -9.42 30.46 -31.38
C ASP A 333 -10.40 31.15 -30.41
N ILE A 334 -10.45 30.71 -29.14
CA ILE A 334 -11.40 31.20 -28.14
C ILE A 334 -10.66 31.70 -26.89
N PRO A 335 -10.50 33.04 -26.72
CA PRO A 335 -9.91 33.63 -25.52
C PRO A 335 -10.66 33.23 -24.23
N GLY A 336 -9.91 32.96 -23.16
CA GLY A 336 -10.46 32.61 -21.84
C GLY A 336 -10.90 31.14 -21.66
N LEU A 337 -10.96 30.35 -22.73
CA LEU A 337 -11.43 28.96 -22.68
C LEU A 337 -10.58 28.06 -21.78
N ASN A 338 -9.26 28.23 -21.75
CA ASN A 338 -8.36 27.48 -20.84
C ASN A 338 -8.78 27.58 -19.36
N GLY A 339 -9.23 28.75 -18.89
CA GLY A 339 -9.65 28.93 -17.49
C GLY A 339 -10.99 28.25 -17.18
N VAL A 340 -11.88 28.14 -18.17
CA VAL A 340 -13.12 27.34 -18.04
C VAL A 340 -12.79 25.85 -18.01
N LEU A 341 -11.89 25.39 -18.88
CA LEU A 341 -11.41 24.00 -18.88
C LEU A 341 -10.77 23.59 -17.56
N GLN A 342 -9.85 24.40 -17.02
CA GLN A 342 -9.20 24.14 -15.72
C GLN A 342 -10.22 24.07 -14.58
N ASN A 343 -11.28 24.90 -14.61
CA ASN A 343 -12.35 24.82 -13.61
C ASN A 343 -13.20 23.55 -13.75
N VAL A 344 -13.56 23.16 -14.98
CA VAL A 344 -14.27 21.88 -15.23
C VAL A 344 -13.41 20.70 -14.76
N ASP A 345 -12.12 20.71 -15.07
CA ASP A 345 -11.18 19.67 -14.68
C ASP A 345 -11.02 19.54 -13.16
N ARG A 346 -10.80 20.66 -12.46
CA ARG A 346 -10.74 20.70 -10.99
C ARG A 346 -12.04 20.21 -10.35
N ILE A 347 -13.20 20.71 -10.79
CA ILE A 347 -14.51 20.31 -10.22
C ILE A 347 -14.82 18.83 -10.50
N THR A 348 -14.47 18.33 -11.70
CA THR A 348 -14.63 16.91 -12.07
C THR A 348 -13.80 16.02 -11.16
N THR A 349 -12.54 16.41 -10.91
CA THR A 349 -11.60 15.66 -10.06
C THR A 349 -12.03 15.70 -8.60
N GLU A 350 -12.36 16.87 -8.06
CA GLU A 350 -12.89 17.02 -6.69
C GLU A 350 -14.16 16.19 -6.46
N LEU A 351 -15.08 16.16 -7.44
CA LEU A 351 -16.29 15.34 -7.33
C LEU A 351 -15.98 13.85 -7.43
N GLN A 352 -15.07 13.43 -8.30
CA GLN A 352 -14.61 12.03 -8.38
C GLN A 352 -13.99 11.58 -7.05
N GLU A 353 -13.06 12.36 -6.48
CA GLU A 353 -12.44 12.08 -5.18
C GLU A 353 -13.47 11.95 -4.06
N LYS A 354 -14.46 12.86 -4.01
CA LYS A 354 -15.51 12.84 -2.98
C LYS A 354 -16.44 11.63 -3.13
N VAL A 355 -16.84 11.27 -4.35
CA VAL A 355 -17.63 10.06 -4.59
C VAL A 355 -16.83 8.80 -4.24
N MET A 356 -15.53 8.76 -4.56
CA MET A 356 -14.64 7.66 -4.15
C MET A 356 -14.57 7.55 -2.62
N GLN A 357 -14.32 8.66 -1.90
CA GLN A 357 -14.29 8.69 -0.43
C GLN A 357 -15.58 8.15 0.19
N THR A 358 -16.76 8.41 -0.37
CA THR A 358 -18.02 7.84 0.15
C THR A 358 -18.17 6.32 0.01
N ARG A 359 -17.35 5.66 -0.83
CA ARG A 359 -17.34 4.19 -0.99
C ARG A 359 -16.20 3.50 -0.24
N MET A 360 -15.17 4.24 0.16
CA MET A 360 -14.05 3.66 0.89
C MET A 360 -14.50 3.06 2.23
N GLN A 361 -13.81 2.02 2.65
CA GLN A 361 -14.06 1.34 3.90
C GLN A 361 -12.73 1.03 4.61
N PRO A 362 -12.62 1.25 5.92
CA PRO A 362 -11.39 0.97 6.67
C PRO A 362 -11.09 -0.53 6.71
N LEU A 363 -9.80 -0.85 6.56
CA LEU A 363 -9.30 -2.23 6.52
C LEU A 363 -9.47 -2.98 7.86
N ALA A 364 -9.64 -2.25 8.96
CA ALA A 364 -9.99 -2.76 10.30
C ALA A 364 -11.00 -3.91 10.28
N LYS A 365 -12.08 -3.81 9.47
CA LYS A 365 -13.14 -4.85 9.44
C LYS A 365 -12.63 -6.23 9.00
N VAL A 366 -11.57 -6.28 8.19
CA VAL A 366 -10.90 -7.54 7.82
C VAL A 366 -9.90 -7.92 8.90
N PHE A 367 -9.12 -6.94 9.38
CA PHE A 367 -8.04 -7.15 10.34
C PHE A 367 -8.51 -7.66 11.72
N HIS A 368 -9.69 -7.26 12.19
CA HIS A 368 -10.26 -7.69 13.49
C HIS A 368 -10.42 -9.22 13.63
N LYS A 369 -10.45 -9.99 12.52
CA LYS A 369 -10.59 -11.45 12.55
C LYS A 369 -9.27 -12.19 12.82
N PHE A 370 -8.13 -11.57 12.52
CA PHE A 370 -6.83 -12.25 12.58
C PHE A 370 -6.30 -12.54 13.99
N PRO A 371 -6.49 -11.69 15.03
CA PRO A 371 -6.03 -12.01 16.39
C PRO A 371 -6.55 -13.36 16.88
N ARG A 372 -7.82 -13.64 16.61
CA ARG A 372 -8.46 -14.89 17.00
C ARG A 372 -8.02 -16.08 16.14
N LEU A 373 -7.92 -15.91 14.82
CA LEU A 373 -7.41 -16.95 13.91
C LEU A 373 -5.98 -17.37 14.30
N THR A 374 -5.11 -16.39 14.58
CA THR A 374 -3.72 -16.65 15.00
C THR A 374 -3.67 -17.38 16.33
N ARG A 375 -4.56 -17.06 17.29
CA ARG A 375 -4.65 -17.77 18.58
C ARG A 375 -5.13 -19.21 18.42
N GLU A 376 -6.11 -19.46 17.55
CA GLU A 376 -6.60 -20.80 17.26
C GLU A 376 -5.51 -21.67 16.59
N LEU A 377 -4.85 -21.14 15.56
CA LEU A 377 -3.75 -21.83 14.88
C LEU A 377 -2.52 -22.01 15.77
N SER A 378 -2.22 -21.05 16.66
CA SER A 378 -1.17 -21.17 17.68
C SER A 378 -1.43 -22.36 18.61
N LYS A 379 -2.67 -22.51 19.12
CA LYS A 379 -3.07 -23.68 19.93
C LYS A 379 -3.03 -25.00 19.15
N GLN A 380 -3.46 -25.00 17.87
CA GLN A 380 -3.47 -26.20 17.03
C GLN A 380 -2.07 -26.67 16.61
N THR A 381 -1.14 -25.74 16.33
CA THR A 381 0.23 -26.04 15.87
C THR A 381 1.24 -26.18 17.01
N GLY A 382 0.89 -25.78 18.25
CA GLY A 382 1.80 -25.79 19.40
C GLY A 382 2.88 -24.71 19.34
N LYS A 383 2.70 -23.68 18.50
CA LYS A 383 3.67 -22.58 18.30
C LYS A 383 3.21 -21.35 19.08
N ASN A 384 4.12 -20.66 19.77
CA ASN A 384 3.82 -19.38 20.43
C ASN A 384 3.91 -18.24 19.40
N ILE A 385 2.84 -17.47 19.20
CA ILE A 385 2.76 -16.46 18.13
C ILE A 385 2.16 -15.15 18.64
N GLU A 386 2.84 -14.05 18.37
CA GLU A 386 2.42 -12.66 18.58
C GLU A 386 1.98 -12.05 17.25
N LEU A 387 0.76 -11.48 17.19
CA LEU A 387 0.26 -10.77 16.00
C LEU A 387 0.34 -9.26 16.21
N LYS A 388 0.97 -8.55 15.27
CA LYS A 388 1.04 -7.08 15.22
C LYS A 388 0.24 -6.58 14.04
N ILE A 389 -0.63 -5.60 14.26
CA ILE A 389 -1.49 -5.01 13.23
C ILE A 389 -1.26 -3.50 13.21
N GLU A 390 -0.90 -2.98 12.05
CA GLU A 390 -0.68 -1.55 11.79
C GLU A 390 -1.49 -1.12 10.54
N GLY A 391 -2.05 0.09 10.56
CA GLY A 391 -2.86 0.61 9.45
C GLY A 391 -4.32 0.14 9.43
N ASN A 392 -4.96 -0.01 10.59
CA ASN A 392 -6.40 -0.32 10.69
C ASN A 392 -7.29 0.77 10.04
N ASP A 393 -6.81 2.01 10.05
CA ASP A 393 -7.42 3.22 9.52
C ASP A 393 -7.23 3.41 8.01
N VAL A 394 -6.40 2.60 7.35
CA VAL A 394 -6.21 2.63 5.90
C VAL A 394 -7.51 2.28 5.21
N GLU A 395 -7.95 3.13 4.29
CA GLU A 395 -9.21 2.95 3.60
C GLU A 395 -9.02 2.37 2.19
N LEU A 396 -9.92 1.48 1.78
CA LEU A 396 -9.84 0.79 0.49
C LEU A 396 -11.26 0.58 -0.06
N ASP A 397 -11.39 0.39 -1.38
CA ASP A 397 -12.68 0.10 -2.00
C ASP A 397 -13.35 -1.11 -1.35
N LYS A 398 -14.61 -0.94 -0.91
CA LYS A 398 -15.41 -2.00 -0.28
C LYS A 398 -15.34 -3.36 -0.99
N THR A 399 -15.36 -3.40 -2.32
CA THR A 399 -15.33 -4.67 -3.08
C THR A 399 -13.97 -5.35 -2.95
N ILE A 400 -12.89 -4.58 -2.88
CA ILE A 400 -11.54 -5.08 -2.64
C ILE A 400 -11.42 -5.55 -1.18
N VAL A 401 -11.91 -4.77 -0.20
CA VAL A 401 -11.95 -5.14 1.22
C VAL A 401 -12.69 -6.47 1.45
N GLU A 402 -13.87 -6.65 0.86
CA GLU A 402 -14.65 -7.90 0.96
C GLU A 402 -13.95 -9.09 0.28
N SER A 403 -13.21 -8.86 -0.82
CA SER A 403 -12.50 -9.91 -1.56
C SER A 403 -11.12 -10.29 -0.97
N LEU A 404 -10.54 -9.43 -0.15
CA LEU A 404 -9.18 -9.56 0.39
C LEU A 404 -9.09 -10.47 1.63
N GLY A 405 -10.22 -10.70 2.31
CA GLY A 405 -10.27 -11.54 3.52
C GLY A 405 -9.69 -12.93 3.32
N ASP A 406 -10.16 -13.66 2.30
CA ASP A 406 -9.70 -15.03 2.02
C ASP A 406 -8.20 -15.09 1.64
N PRO A 407 -7.66 -14.26 0.71
CA PRO A 407 -6.22 -14.12 0.46
C PRO A 407 -5.37 -13.92 1.73
N LEU A 408 -5.73 -12.96 2.59
CA LEU A 408 -4.95 -12.67 3.80
C LEU A 408 -5.05 -13.81 4.82
N THR A 409 -6.22 -14.44 4.98
CA THR A 409 -6.37 -15.64 5.82
C THR A 409 -5.42 -16.76 5.39
N HIS A 410 -5.21 -16.94 4.09
CA HIS A 410 -4.29 -17.96 3.57
C HIS A 410 -2.82 -17.59 3.79
N LEU A 411 -2.45 -16.32 3.60
CA LEU A 411 -1.08 -15.86 3.86
C LEU A 411 -0.71 -15.96 5.34
N VAL A 412 -1.57 -15.47 6.25
CA VAL A 412 -1.36 -15.58 7.70
C VAL A 412 -1.26 -17.04 8.14
N ARG A 413 -2.13 -17.92 7.62
CA ARG A 413 -2.04 -19.36 7.90
C ARG A 413 -0.72 -19.96 7.40
N ASN A 414 -0.29 -19.66 6.18
CA ASN A 414 0.96 -20.18 5.63
C ASN A 414 2.19 -19.74 6.45
N SER A 415 2.22 -18.48 6.88
CA SER A 415 3.26 -17.98 7.81
C SER A 415 3.22 -18.70 9.16
N ILE A 416 2.05 -19.04 9.70
CA ILE A 416 1.93 -19.81 10.94
C ILE A 416 2.37 -21.27 10.76
N ASP A 417 1.86 -21.97 9.74
CA ASP A 417 2.05 -23.41 9.55
C ASP A 417 3.47 -23.73 9.06
N HIS A 418 4.00 -22.95 8.11
CA HIS A 418 5.27 -23.22 7.44
C HIS A 418 6.37 -22.18 7.69
N GLY A 419 6.03 -20.92 7.96
CA GLY A 419 7.02 -19.86 8.22
C GLY A 419 7.64 -19.93 9.61
N ILE A 420 6.82 -19.83 10.66
CA ILE A 420 7.26 -19.83 12.07
C ILE A 420 7.70 -21.24 12.51
N GLU A 421 8.89 -21.36 13.08
CA GLU A 421 9.43 -22.61 13.63
C GLU A 421 8.87 -22.92 15.03
N THR A 422 9.03 -24.14 15.56
CA THR A 422 8.57 -24.46 16.93
C THR A 422 9.41 -23.73 18.00
N PRO A 423 8.91 -23.51 19.22
CA PRO A 423 9.65 -22.79 20.26
C PRO A 423 11.04 -23.37 20.56
N GLU A 424 11.20 -24.70 20.48
CA GLU A 424 12.46 -25.41 20.68
C GLU A 424 13.45 -25.18 19.52
N GLN A 425 12.94 -25.18 18.29
CA GLN A 425 13.74 -24.86 17.09
C GLN A 425 14.19 -23.39 17.12
N ARG A 426 13.32 -22.48 17.56
CA ARG A 426 13.64 -21.05 17.70
C ARG A 426 14.73 -20.81 18.75
N GLU A 427 14.68 -21.49 19.90
CA GLU A 427 15.78 -21.44 20.89
C GLU A 427 17.11 -21.95 20.32
N GLN A 428 17.10 -23.06 19.57
CA GLN A 428 18.31 -23.60 18.94
C GLN A 428 18.93 -22.65 17.90
N LEU A 429 18.08 -21.85 17.22
CA LEU A 429 18.48 -20.82 16.27
C LEU A 429 18.77 -19.45 16.91
N GLY A 430 18.73 -19.34 18.23
CA GLY A 430 18.97 -18.08 18.96
C GLY A 430 17.86 -17.03 18.85
N LYS A 431 16.66 -17.43 18.40
CA LYS A 431 15.48 -16.57 18.27
C LYS A 431 14.64 -16.58 19.55
N LEU A 432 13.77 -15.58 19.70
CA LEU A 432 12.74 -15.57 20.74
C LEU A 432 11.77 -16.75 20.55
N LYS A 433 11.34 -17.39 21.66
CA LYS A 433 10.37 -18.50 21.65
C LYS A 433 9.07 -18.16 20.94
N THR A 434 8.66 -16.89 21.04
CA THR A 434 7.47 -16.36 20.37
C THR A 434 7.85 -15.95 18.94
N GLY A 435 7.16 -16.51 17.96
CA GLY A 435 7.14 -16.01 16.59
C GLY A 435 6.33 -14.70 16.52
N THR A 436 6.68 -13.81 15.61
CA THR A 436 5.93 -12.57 15.37
C THR A 436 5.45 -12.55 13.94
N ILE A 437 4.17 -12.27 13.75
CA ILE A 437 3.57 -11.98 12.44
C ILE A 437 3.08 -10.54 12.48
N SER A 438 3.46 -9.74 11.49
CA SER A 438 3.04 -8.35 11.34
C SER A 438 2.19 -8.18 10.08
N LEU A 439 0.98 -7.65 10.25
CA LEU A 439 0.14 -7.14 9.17
C LEU A 439 0.28 -5.62 9.17
N LYS A 440 0.86 -5.06 8.11
CA LYS A 440 1.00 -3.61 7.93
C LYS A 440 0.25 -3.17 6.69
N ALA A 441 -0.61 -2.16 6.81
CA ALA A 441 -1.22 -1.50 5.67
C ALA A 441 -0.82 -0.03 5.63
N TYR A 442 -0.61 0.53 4.43
CA TYR A 442 -0.33 1.95 4.23
C TYR A 442 -0.63 2.41 2.80
N HIS A 443 -0.80 3.71 2.60
CA HIS A 443 -0.98 4.31 1.27
C HIS A 443 0.38 4.75 0.70
N GLU A 444 0.69 4.35 -0.53
CA GLU A 444 1.89 4.78 -1.25
C GLU A 444 1.60 4.93 -2.75
N GLY A 445 2.01 6.04 -3.37
CA GLY A 445 1.97 6.20 -4.82
C GLY A 445 0.60 6.11 -5.51
N GLY A 446 -0.52 6.24 -4.79
CA GLY A 446 -1.87 5.99 -5.32
C GLY A 446 -2.34 4.53 -5.22
N HIS A 447 -1.57 3.70 -4.52
CA HIS A 447 -1.88 2.33 -4.16
C HIS A 447 -2.05 2.18 -2.64
N VAL A 448 -2.69 1.09 -2.22
CA VAL A 448 -2.62 0.57 -0.85
C VAL A 448 -1.65 -0.60 -0.86
N ILE A 449 -0.61 -0.52 -0.05
CA ILE A 449 0.34 -1.60 0.17
C ILE A 449 -0.05 -2.31 1.46
N ILE A 450 -0.06 -3.65 1.41
CA ILE A 450 -0.34 -4.53 2.54
C ILE A 450 0.78 -5.56 2.61
N ASP A 451 1.62 -5.43 3.64
CA ASP A 451 2.72 -6.34 3.93
C ASP A 451 2.29 -7.35 5.00
N VAL A 452 2.39 -8.64 4.68
CA VAL A 452 2.27 -9.76 5.62
C VAL A 452 3.69 -10.26 5.91
N ILE A 453 4.22 -9.94 7.09
CA ILE A 453 5.60 -10.20 7.49
C ILE A 453 5.62 -11.29 8.57
N ASP A 454 6.44 -12.31 8.43
CA ASP A 454 6.78 -13.23 9.52
C ASP A 454 8.27 -13.14 9.87
N ASN A 455 8.62 -13.52 11.12
CA ASN A 455 10.01 -13.66 11.56
C ASN A 455 10.47 -15.14 11.62
N GLY A 456 9.95 -15.94 10.69
CA GLY A 456 10.14 -17.39 10.62
C GLY A 456 11.49 -17.82 10.05
N SER A 457 11.56 -19.03 9.53
CA SER A 457 12.78 -19.55 8.86
C SER A 457 13.05 -18.88 7.51
N GLY A 458 12.08 -18.15 6.95
CA GLY A 458 12.06 -17.79 5.53
C GLY A 458 11.83 -19.00 4.63
N ILE A 459 11.93 -18.77 3.32
CA ILE A 459 11.72 -19.76 2.27
C ILE A 459 13.06 -20.39 1.87
N ASP A 460 13.12 -21.71 1.95
CA ASP A 460 14.30 -22.51 1.59
C ASP A 460 14.37 -22.69 0.05
N LEU A 461 15.24 -21.89 -0.59
CA LEU A 461 15.43 -21.88 -2.04
C LEU A 461 16.01 -23.19 -2.59
N GLU A 462 16.82 -23.92 -1.81
CA GLU A 462 17.44 -25.17 -2.26
C GLU A 462 16.44 -26.34 -2.24
N LYS A 463 15.58 -26.41 -1.21
CA LYS A 463 14.41 -27.30 -1.24
C LYS A 463 13.48 -26.94 -2.40
N LEU A 464 13.23 -25.65 -2.63
CA LEU A 464 12.36 -25.19 -3.72
C LEU A 464 12.90 -25.61 -5.10
N LYS A 465 14.20 -25.42 -5.36
CA LYS A 465 14.87 -25.92 -6.58
C LYS A 465 14.71 -27.44 -6.73
N THR A 466 15.02 -28.20 -5.67
CA THR A 466 14.91 -29.67 -5.69
C THR A 466 13.50 -30.12 -6.05
N LYS A 467 12.48 -29.51 -5.43
CA LYS A 467 11.08 -29.85 -5.63
C LYS A 467 10.53 -29.38 -6.99
N ALA A 468 11.12 -28.33 -7.57
CA ALA A 468 10.83 -27.91 -8.95
C ALA A 468 11.38 -28.90 -10.00
N GLN A 469 12.54 -29.53 -9.72
CA GLN A 469 13.10 -30.62 -10.55
C GLN A 469 12.23 -31.87 -10.48
N GLU A 470 11.84 -32.31 -9.27
CA GLU A 470 11.01 -33.50 -9.06
C GLU A 470 9.66 -33.41 -9.78
N ASN A 471 9.01 -32.23 -9.72
CA ASN A 471 7.74 -31.98 -10.39
C ASN A 471 7.87 -31.74 -11.92
N SER A 472 9.08 -31.80 -12.48
CA SER A 472 9.35 -31.59 -13.92
C SER A 472 8.82 -30.25 -14.48
N LEU A 473 8.74 -29.22 -13.63
CA LEU A 473 8.15 -27.91 -13.98
C LEU A 473 9.12 -26.97 -14.69
N VAL A 474 10.43 -27.21 -14.54
CA VAL A 474 11.54 -26.39 -15.03
C VAL A 474 12.72 -27.32 -15.33
N ASP A 475 13.48 -27.07 -16.39
CA ASP A 475 14.63 -27.94 -16.73
C ASP A 475 15.78 -27.77 -15.73
N THR A 476 16.60 -28.81 -15.53
CA THR A 476 17.72 -28.77 -14.57
C THR A 476 18.76 -27.71 -14.91
N SER A 477 18.98 -27.45 -16.21
CA SER A 477 19.84 -26.38 -16.72
C SER A 477 19.23 -24.99 -16.60
N GLU A 478 17.92 -24.88 -16.41
CA GLU A 478 17.18 -23.63 -16.33
C GLU A 478 17.10 -23.14 -14.88
N LEU A 479 16.84 -24.03 -13.92
CA LEU A 479 16.92 -23.75 -12.48
C LEU A 479 18.31 -23.30 -12.00
N ALA A 480 19.37 -23.60 -12.75
CA ALA A 480 20.73 -23.14 -12.46
C ALA A 480 20.97 -21.66 -12.85
N LEU A 481 20.09 -21.09 -13.69
CA LEU A 481 20.18 -19.71 -14.20
C LEU A 481 19.16 -18.77 -13.54
N MET A 482 18.12 -19.32 -12.91
CA MET A 482 17.07 -18.54 -12.26
C MET A 482 17.59 -17.79 -11.05
N GLY A 483 17.35 -16.49 -11.00
CA GLY A 483 17.62 -15.68 -9.81
C GLY A 483 16.58 -15.92 -8.71
N GLU A 484 16.91 -15.62 -7.45
CA GLU A 484 16.00 -15.78 -6.29
C GLU A 484 14.54 -15.35 -6.54
N ARG A 485 14.29 -14.15 -7.08
CA ARG A 485 12.93 -13.68 -7.40
C ARG A 485 12.18 -14.63 -8.34
N GLU A 486 12.84 -15.14 -9.39
CA GLU A 486 12.23 -16.07 -10.34
C GLU A 486 11.99 -17.46 -9.73
N LEU A 487 12.84 -17.87 -8.77
CA LEU A 487 12.63 -19.08 -7.97
C LEU A 487 11.43 -18.90 -7.02
N LEU A 488 11.29 -17.74 -6.37
CA LEU A 488 10.14 -17.43 -5.51
C LEU A 488 8.84 -17.35 -6.32
N ASP A 489 8.86 -16.81 -7.54
CA ASP A 489 7.71 -16.77 -8.45
C ASP A 489 7.20 -18.19 -8.83
N LEU A 490 8.01 -19.26 -8.68
CA LEU A 490 7.53 -20.63 -8.86
C LEU A 490 6.48 -21.02 -7.82
N LEU A 491 6.44 -20.40 -6.64
CA LEU A 491 5.39 -20.60 -5.62
C LEU A 491 4.00 -20.19 -6.11
N PHE A 492 3.92 -19.37 -7.16
CA PHE A 492 2.64 -18.95 -7.76
C PHE A 492 2.19 -19.84 -8.92
N ARG A 493 2.96 -20.86 -9.32
CA ARG A 493 2.56 -21.79 -10.38
C ARG A 493 1.51 -22.79 -9.89
N THR A 494 0.50 -23.00 -10.71
CA THR A 494 -0.61 -23.92 -10.44
C THR A 494 -0.09 -25.35 -10.19
N GLY A 495 -0.48 -25.93 -9.05
CA GLY A 495 -0.08 -27.28 -8.66
C GLY A 495 1.33 -27.40 -8.05
N PHE A 496 2.08 -26.31 -7.88
CA PHE A 496 3.34 -26.35 -7.11
C PHE A 496 3.06 -26.16 -5.61
N SER A 497 3.50 -27.11 -4.80
CA SER A 497 3.44 -27.02 -3.34
C SER A 497 4.71 -27.58 -2.71
N THR A 498 5.16 -26.94 -1.63
CA THR A 498 6.36 -27.34 -0.89
C THR A 498 6.08 -28.42 0.17
N ALA A 499 4.83 -28.79 0.43
CA ALA A 499 4.47 -29.84 1.38
C ALA A 499 4.73 -31.27 0.84
N ASP A 500 5.19 -32.20 1.68
CA ASP A 500 5.42 -33.61 1.32
C ASP A 500 4.19 -34.51 1.54
N GLN A 501 3.19 -34.02 2.29
CA GLN A 501 1.88 -34.64 2.45
C GLN A 501 0.79 -33.57 2.41
N VAL A 502 -0.38 -33.94 1.91
CA VAL A 502 -1.61 -33.15 2.06
C VAL A 502 -2.09 -33.33 3.50
N THR A 503 -2.03 -32.27 4.31
CA THR A 503 -2.58 -32.28 5.67
C THR A 503 -4.11 -32.20 5.62
N ASP A 504 -4.79 -33.02 6.42
CA ASP A 504 -6.27 -33.08 6.45
C ASP A 504 -6.94 -31.75 6.87
N LEU A 505 -6.19 -30.83 7.48
CA LEU A 505 -6.65 -29.46 7.76
C LEU A 505 -6.79 -28.59 6.49
N SER A 506 -6.07 -28.90 5.41
CA SER A 506 -6.06 -28.15 4.16
C SER A 506 -7.25 -28.52 3.25
N GLY A 507 -8.46 -28.48 3.81
CA GLY A 507 -9.74 -28.85 3.19
C GLY A 507 -10.19 -27.97 2.02
N ARG A 508 -9.37 -27.88 0.96
CA ARG A 508 -9.66 -27.51 -0.45
C ARG A 508 -8.42 -27.44 -1.35
N GLY A 509 -7.20 -27.63 -0.84
CA GLY A 509 -5.98 -27.65 -1.67
C GLY A 509 -5.68 -26.32 -2.38
N VAL A 510 -5.68 -25.21 -1.63
CA VAL A 510 -5.58 -23.85 -2.17
C VAL A 510 -4.16 -23.32 -1.96
N GLY A 511 -3.35 -23.28 -3.02
CA GLY A 511 -1.97 -22.79 -2.97
C GLY A 511 -1.86 -21.26 -3.01
N LEU A 512 -0.61 -20.78 -3.01
CA LEU A 512 -0.28 -19.36 -3.23
C LEU A 512 -0.66 -18.90 -4.67
N ASP A 513 -0.83 -19.85 -5.59
CA ASP A 513 -1.39 -19.63 -6.94
C ASP A 513 -2.80 -19.04 -6.91
N VAL A 514 -3.70 -19.54 -6.05
CA VAL A 514 -5.07 -19.01 -5.92
C VAL A 514 -5.08 -17.65 -5.23
N VAL A 515 -4.19 -17.43 -4.26
CA VAL A 515 -3.98 -16.12 -3.60
C VAL A 515 -3.55 -15.10 -4.66
N LYS A 516 -2.50 -15.40 -5.43
CA LYS A 516 -1.99 -14.57 -6.53
C LYS A 516 -3.08 -14.24 -7.55
N ASN A 517 -3.77 -15.27 -8.05
CA ASN A 517 -4.91 -15.10 -8.98
C ASN A 517 -6.07 -14.27 -8.42
N ASN A 518 -6.25 -14.19 -7.11
CA ASN A 518 -7.28 -13.33 -6.52
C ASN A 518 -6.80 -11.87 -6.40
N ILE A 519 -5.53 -11.64 -6.07
CA ILE A 519 -4.94 -10.28 -6.08
C ILE A 519 -4.88 -9.70 -7.49
N ASP A 520 -4.49 -10.49 -8.49
CA ASP A 520 -4.40 -10.04 -9.89
C ASP A 520 -5.79 -9.66 -10.45
N LYS A 521 -6.86 -10.39 -10.07
CA LYS A 521 -8.26 -10.03 -10.41
C LYS A 521 -8.73 -8.72 -9.78
N LEU A 522 -8.10 -8.29 -8.68
CA LEU A 522 -8.38 -7.00 -8.03
C LEU A 522 -7.56 -5.86 -8.66
N GLY A 523 -6.81 -6.14 -9.74
CA GLY A 523 -5.91 -5.19 -10.39
C GLY A 523 -4.63 -4.93 -9.58
N GLY A 524 -4.34 -5.76 -8.58
CA GLY A 524 -3.16 -5.65 -7.75
C GLY A 524 -1.97 -6.48 -8.24
N VAL A 525 -0.84 -6.28 -7.58
CA VAL A 525 0.38 -7.09 -7.71
C VAL A 525 0.68 -7.73 -6.36
N MET A 526 1.35 -8.87 -6.38
CA MET A 526 1.82 -9.56 -5.17
C MET A 526 3.27 -10.01 -5.41
N GLU A 527 4.14 -9.73 -4.45
CA GLU A 527 5.57 -10.06 -4.48
C GLU A 527 5.97 -10.77 -3.17
N ILE A 528 7.05 -11.55 -3.22
CA ILE A 528 7.66 -12.19 -2.04
C ILE A 528 9.06 -11.62 -1.85
N LEU A 529 9.33 -11.08 -0.67
CA LEU A 529 10.66 -10.73 -0.20
C LEU A 529 11.07 -11.77 0.84
N ASN A 530 12.21 -12.43 0.62
CA ASN A 530 12.66 -13.55 1.43
C ASN A 530 13.98 -13.18 2.12
N ASN A 531 14.05 -13.35 3.44
CA ASN A 531 15.28 -13.18 4.20
C ASN A 531 15.59 -14.52 4.89
N PRO A 532 16.41 -15.40 4.27
CA PRO A 532 16.71 -16.73 4.80
C PRO A 532 17.15 -16.70 6.27
N GLY A 533 16.47 -17.49 7.11
CA GLY A 533 16.70 -17.52 8.55
C GLY A 533 16.14 -16.34 9.35
N GLN A 534 15.61 -15.30 8.72
CA GLN A 534 14.97 -14.15 9.38
C GLN A 534 13.46 -14.04 9.14
N GLY A 535 12.94 -14.61 8.04
CA GLY A 535 11.51 -14.69 7.75
C GLY A 535 11.17 -14.38 6.29
N ALA A 536 9.88 -14.27 5.99
CA ALA A 536 9.38 -13.83 4.69
C ALA A 536 8.39 -12.66 4.82
N THR A 537 8.32 -11.84 3.77
CA THR A 537 7.33 -10.77 3.60
C THR A 537 6.58 -10.98 2.30
N PHE A 538 5.26 -11.15 2.39
CA PHE A 538 4.35 -11.14 1.25
C PHE A 538 3.79 -9.74 1.10
N ARG A 539 4.20 -9.04 0.03
CA ARG A 539 3.80 -7.67 -0.27
C ARG A 539 2.67 -7.67 -1.29
N LEU A 540 1.53 -7.09 -0.94
CA LEU A 540 0.38 -6.91 -1.82
C LEU A 540 0.24 -5.42 -2.16
N THR A 541 0.28 -5.07 -3.44
CA THR A 541 0.08 -3.69 -3.93
C THR A 541 -1.27 -3.63 -4.64
N LEU A 542 -2.25 -2.98 -4.03
CA LEU A 542 -3.63 -2.88 -4.54
C LEU A 542 -3.92 -1.46 -5.06
N PRO A 543 -4.66 -1.29 -6.16
CA PRO A 543 -5.15 0.02 -6.58
C PRO A 543 -6.19 0.54 -5.58
N ILE A 544 -6.19 1.85 -5.33
CA ILE A 544 -7.21 2.49 -4.46
C ILE A 544 -8.62 2.39 -5.08
N THR A 545 -8.75 2.27 -6.41
CA THR A 545 -10.02 2.31 -7.13
C THR A 545 -10.16 1.21 -8.19
N LEU A 546 -11.40 0.89 -8.59
CA LEU A 546 -11.64 0.04 -9.76
C LEU A 546 -11.16 0.78 -11.03
N ALA A 547 -10.26 0.11 -11.77
CA ALA A 547 -9.25 0.81 -12.54
C ALA A 547 -9.76 1.61 -13.74
N ILE A 548 -9.40 2.89 -13.76
CA ILE A 548 -9.19 3.64 -15.00
C ILE A 548 -7.81 3.23 -15.53
N VAL A 549 -7.76 2.62 -16.71
CA VAL A 549 -6.52 2.12 -17.32
C VAL A 549 -6.17 2.95 -18.54
N HIS A 550 -4.94 3.47 -18.60
CA HIS A 550 -4.40 4.08 -19.81
C HIS A 550 -4.20 3.01 -20.89
N SER A 551 -4.92 3.12 -22.00
CA SER A 551 -4.90 2.12 -23.07
C SER A 551 -4.76 2.75 -24.44
N LEU A 552 -3.93 2.14 -25.28
CA LEU A 552 -3.85 2.45 -26.70
C LEU A 552 -5.05 1.81 -27.42
N LEU A 553 -5.87 2.61 -28.10
CA LEU A 553 -6.92 2.07 -28.95
C LEU A 553 -6.34 1.60 -30.28
N ILE A 554 -6.77 0.42 -30.72
CA ILE A 554 -6.33 -0.23 -31.94
C ILE A 554 -7.54 -0.74 -32.73
N GLU A 555 -7.40 -0.85 -34.05
CA GLU A 555 -8.45 -1.32 -34.95
C GLU A 555 -7.93 -2.54 -35.73
N VAL A 556 -8.76 -3.60 -35.76
CA VAL A 556 -8.55 -4.81 -36.57
C VAL A 556 -9.87 -5.18 -37.23
N GLU A 557 -9.88 -5.26 -38.57
CA GLU A 557 -11.06 -5.56 -39.38
C GLU A 557 -12.28 -4.66 -39.04
N GLY A 558 -12.00 -3.39 -38.71
CA GLY A 558 -13.00 -2.39 -38.30
C GLY A 558 -13.51 -2.52 -36.86
N LEU A 559 -13.08 -3.54 -36.10
CA LEU A 559 -13.37 -3.68 -34.68
C LEU A 559 -12.32 -2.96 -33.83
N LYS A 560 -12.78 -2.23 -32.81
CA LYS A 560 -11.91 -1.51 -31.86
C LYS A 560 -11.57 -2.38 -30.66
N PHE A 561 -10.30 -2.43 -30.30
CA PHE A 561 -9.79 -3.06 -29.08
C PHE A 561 -8.96 -2.05 -28.28
N ALA A 562 -8.85 -2.26 -26.98
CA ALA A 562 -8.00 -1.48 -26.10
C ALA A 562 -6.81 -2.34 -25.62
N LEU A 563 -5.60 -1.82 -25.80
CA LEU A 563 -4.35 -2.44 -25.33
C LEU A 563 -3.80 -1.63 -24.14
N PRO A 564 -3.74 -2.18 -22.91
CA PRO A 564 -3.14 -1.49 -21.77
C PRO A 564 -1.71 -1.02 -22.06
N GLN A 565 -1.46 0.28 -21.91
CA GLN A 565 -0.22 0.92 -22.35
C GLN A 565 1.01 0.46 -21.54
N VAL A 566 0.81 0.07 -20.28
CA VAL A 566 1.84 -0.53 -19.41
C VAL A 566 2.54 -1.76 -20.03
N ASN A 567 1.85 -2.48 -20.92
CA ASN A 567 2.38 -3.67 -21.58
C ASN A 567 3.04 -3.37 -22.95
N LEU A 568 2.94 -2.13 -23.46
CA LEU A 568 3.47 -1.73 -24.76
C LEU A 568 4.91 -1.21 -24.61
N GLN A 569 5.86 -1.87 -25.26
CA GLN A 569 7.27 -1.47 -25.24
C GLN A 569 7.60 -0.49 -26.37
N GLU A 570 7.23 -0.82 -27.60
CA GLU A 570 7.52 0.00 -28.78
C GLU A 570 6.55 -0.28 -29.93
N MET A 571 6.37 0.70 -30.82
CA MET A 571 5.49 0.60 -31.99
C MET A 571 6.33 0.63 -33.26
N VAL A 572 6.33 -0.48 -34.01
CA VAL A 572 7.12 -0.64 -35.23
C VAL A 572 6.22 -0.54 -36.46
N ARG A 573 6.57 0.36 -37.38
CA ARG A 573 5.87 0.56 -38.65
C ARG A 573 6.71 0.04 -39.80
N ILE A 574 6.19 -0.93 -40.55
CA ILE A 574 6.90 -1.62 -41.61
C ILE A 574 6.22 -1.28 -42.94
N LYS A 575 6.97 -0.66 -43.85
CA LYS A 575 6.50 -0.43 -45.23
C LYS A 575 6.50 -1.76 -45.99
N PRO A 576 5.61 -1.96 -46.98
CA PRO A 576 5.60 -3.17 -47.80
C PRO A 576 6.98 -3.51 -48.41
N GLU A 577 7.71 -2.49 -48.86
CA GLU A 577 9.07 -2.61 -49.41
C GLU A 577 10.12 -3.11 -48.39
N GLU A 578 9.94 -2.79 -47.10
CA GLU A 578 10.86 -3.19 -46.02
C GLU A 578 10.49 -4.57 -45.40
N SER A 579 9.31 -5.11 -45.75
CA SER A 579 8.77 -6.32 -45.15
C SER A 579 9.65 -7.56 -45.37
N VAL A 580 10.18 -7.72 -46.59
CA VAL A 580 10.99 -8.88 -47.02
C VAL A 580 12.28 -9.06 -46.19
N GLY A 581 12.79 -7.98 -45.58
CA GLY A 581 13.96 -8.05 -44.70
C GLY A 581 13.62 -8.13 -43.20
N LYS A 582 12.56 -7.44 -42.77
CA LYS A 582 12.20 -7.28 -41.35
C LYS A 582 11.25 -8.35 -40.81
N LEU A 583 10.32 -8.87 -41.62
CA LEU A 583 9.41 -9.95 -41.25
C LEU A 583 9.82 -11.22 -41.98
N GLN A 584 10.11 -12.28 -41.22
CA GLN A 584 10.55 -13.57 -41.73
C GLN A 584 9.67 -14.67 -41.14
N VAL A 585 9.52 -15.79 -41.83
CA VAL A 585 8.84 -16.98 -41.28
C VAL A 585 9.93 -17.96 -40.84
N PHE A 586 9.90 -18.35 -39.57
CA PHE A 586 10.84 -19.30 -38.98
C PHE A 586 10.06 -20.40 -38.26
N GLN A 587 10.22 -21.65 -38.71
CA GLN A 587 9.54 -22.84 -38.14
C GLN A 587 8.03 -22.59 -37.88
N ASP A 588 7.32 -22.22 -38.95
CA ASP A 588 5.88 -21.90 -39.00
C ASP A 588 5.43 -20.68 -38.17
N SER A 589 6.35 -19.96 -37.50
CA SER A 589 6.06 -18.72 -36.78
C SER A 589 6.56 -17.49 -37.53
N LEU A 590 5.76 -16.43 -37.59
CA LEU A 590 6.19 -15.14 -38.12
C LEU A 590 7.08 -14.43 -37.08
N VAL A 591 8.25 -13.94 -37.47
CA VAL A 591 9.21 -13.24 -36.59
C VAL A 591 9.59 -11.89 -37.17
N LEU A 592 9.66 -10.89 -36.29
CA LEU A 592 10.15 -9.54 -36.58
C LEU A 592 11.61 -9.42 -36.15
N ARG A 593 12.50 -9.12 -37.09
CA ARG A 593 13.89 -8.78 -36.79
C ARG A 593 14.00 -7.32 -36.36
N LEU A 594 14.20 -7.10 -35.06
CA LEU A 594 14.24 -5.79 -34.43
C LEU A 594 15.58 -5.58 -33.72
N ARG A 595 16.39 -4.63 -34.21
CA ARG A 595 17.76 -4.36 -33.72
C ARG A 595 18.64 -5.62 -33.62
N GLY A 596 18.52 -6.50 -34.61
CA GLY A 596 19.24 -7.77 -34.67
C GLY A 596 18.59 -8.93 -33.92
N LYS A 597 17.75 -8.68 -32.91
CA LYS A 597 16.98 -9.71 -32.17
C LYS A 597 15.76 -10.18 -32.96
N LEU A 598 15.35 -11.42 -32.77
CA LEU A 598 14.12 -11.98 -33.35
C LEU A 598 13.00 -11.90 -32.30
N VAL A 599 11.95 -11.14 -32.61
CA VAL A 599 10.75 -11.04 -31.78
C VAL A 599 9.66 -11.88 -32.45
N PRO A 600 9.09 -12.91 -31.80
CA PRO A 600 7.97 -13.65 -32.38
C PRO A 600 6.77 -12.72 -32.56
N THR A 601 6.05 -12.87 -33.66
CA THR A 601 4.91 -12.00 -34.00
C THR A 601 3.68 -12.80 -34.39
N VAL A 602 2.51 -12.26 -34.06
CA VAL A 602 1.23 -12.87 -34.39
C VAL A 602 0.26 -11.79 -34.86
N ARG A 603 -0.62 -12.12 -35.80
CA ARG A 603 -1.68 -11.21 -36.24
C ARG A 603 -2.87 -11.31 -35.31
N LEU A 604 -3.39 -10.17 -34.85
CA LEU A 604 -4.46 -10.16 -33.86
C LEU A 604 -5.77 -10.73 -34.43
N SER A 605 -6.05 -10.56 -35.73
CA SER A 605 -7.19 -11.20 -36.42
C SER A 605 -7.16 -12.72 -36.23
N ASP A 606 -6.00 -13.34 -36.44
CA ASP A 606 -5.83 -14.79 -36.48
C ASP A 606 -6.00 -15.39 -35.08
N VAL A 607 -5.44 -14.74 -34.06
CA VAL A 607 -5.62 -15.14 -32.65
C VAL A 607 -7.07 -14.98 -32.22
N LEU A 608 -7.75 -13.90 -32.63
CA LEU A 608 -9.15 -13.67 -32.27
C LEU A 608 -10.15 -14.49 -33.12
N GLY A 609 -9.71 -15.08 -34.23
CA GLY A 609 -10.58 -15.80 -35.16
C GLY A 609 -11.46 -14.89 -36.01
N ILE A 610 -11.02 -13.66 -36.27
CA ILE A 610 -11.74 -12.68 -37.10
C ILE A 610 -11.43 -12.97 -38.56
N ALA A 611 -12.46 -13.09 -39.39
CA ALA A 611 -12.31 -13.37 -40.82
C ALA A 611 -11.70 -12.16 -41.56
N GLU A 612 -10.60 -12.37 -42.30
CA GLU A 612 -9.92 -11.32 -43.04
C GLU A 612 -10.77 -10.78 -44.22
N ASN A 613 -10.90 -9.45 -44.31
CA ASN A 613 -11.35 -8.80 -45.54
C ASN A 613 -10.12 -8.49 -46.40
N ASN A 614 -9.92 -9.30 -47.44
CA ASN A 614 -8.80 -9.22 -48.41
C ASN A 614 -8.52 -7.80 -48.94
N THR A 615 -7.76 -7.01 -48.18
CA THR A 615 -7.37 -5.63 -48.50
C THR A 615 -5.85 -5.51 -48.54
N SER A 616 -5.25 -6.37 -49.35
CA SER A 616 -3.80 -6.42 -49.57
C SER A 616 -3.28 -5.14 -50.22
N THR A 617 -2.66 -4.23 -49.44
CA THR A 617 -1.63 -3.24 -49.86
C THR A 617 -1.16 -2.27 -48.76
N GLN A 618 -1.67 -2.34 -47.52
CA GLN A 618 -1.34 -1.34 -46.50
C GLN A 618 -0.12 -1.67 -45.62
N LEU A 619 0.44 -0.64 -44.98
CA LEU A 619 1.59 -0.75 -44.08
C LEU A 619 1.28 -1.65 -42.89
N ILE A 620 2.22 -2.56 -42.61
CA ILE A 620 2.13 -3.46 -41.46
C ILE A 620 2.53 -2.68 -40.21
N ARG A 621 1.69 -2.70 -39.17
CA ARG A 621 1.97 -2.12 -37.86
C ARG A 621 2.14 -3.24 -36.85
N VAL A 622 3.23 -3.21 -36.10
CA VAL A 622 3.55 -4.21 -35.08
C VAL A 622 3.71 -3.51 -33.74
N LEU A 623 2.89 -3.89 -32.78
CA LEU A 623 2.97 -3.44 -31.40
C LEU A 623 3.84 -4.44 -30.64
N VAL A 624 5.05 -4.06 -30.26
CA VAL A 624 5.92 -4.92 -29.47
C VAL A 624 5.49 -4.80 -28.02
N VAL A 625 5.02 -5.91 -27.47
CA VAL A 625 4.41 -5.99 -26.16
C VAL A 625 5.16 -6.98 -25.26
N LYS A 626 5.07 -6.75 -23.95
CA LYS A 626 5.62 -7.63 -22.91
C LYS A 626 4.50 -8.07 -21.97
N SER A 627 4.49 -9.36 -21.63
CA SER A 627 3.60 -9.98 -20.65
C SER A 627 4.41 -11.00 -19.86
N GLY A 628 4.62 -10.76 -18.56
CA GLY A 628 5.56 -11.52 -17.74
C GLY A 628 6.98 -11.50 -18.32
N SER A 629 7.60 -12.69 -18.48
CA SER A 629 8.88 -12.85 -19.19
C SER A 629 8.76 -12.71 -20.71
N LYS A 630 7.57 -12.93 -21.28
CA LYS A 630 7.37 -13.13 -22.73
C LYS A 630 7.28 -11.80 -23.47
N ARG A 631 8.08 -11.67 -24.53
CA ARG A 631 8.09 -10.53 -25.45
C ARG A 631 7.67 -10.98 -26.85
N PHE A 632 6.65 -10.34 -27.41
CA PHE A 632 6.16 -10.65 -28.76
C PHE A 632 5.61 -9.40 -29.46
N GLY A 633 5.43 -9.47 -30.78
CA GLY A 633 4.84 -8.42 -31.58
C GLY A 633 3.41 -8.76 -32.01
N LEU A 634 2.49 -7.84 -31.81
CA LEU A 634 1.10 -7.97 -32.21
C LEU A 634 0.85 -7.15 -33.48
N ILE A 635 0.50 -7.83 -34.58
CA ILE A 635 0.20 -7.16 -35.85
C ILE A 635 -1.25 -6.69 -35.86
N VAL A 636 -1.44 -5.40 -36.16
CA VAL A 636 -2.73 -4.69 -36.16
C VAL A 636 -2.87 -3.81 -37.41
N ASP A 637 -4.10 -3.56 -37.85
CA ASP A 637 -4.35 -2.79 -39.07
C ASP A 637 -4.16 -1.29 -38.83
N ARG A 638 -4.73 -0.79 -37.73
CA ARG A 638 -4.59 0.60 -37.33
C ARG A 638 -4.33 0.73 -35.84
N ILE A 639 -3.54 1.76 -35.56
CA ILE A 639 -3.32 2.31 -34.23
C ILE A 639 -4.10 3.62 -34.25
N LEU A 640 -4.97 3.81 -33.27
CA LEU A 640 -5.72 5.03 -33.01
C LEU A 640 -4.99 5.80 -31.90
N ASP A 641 -5.70 6.59 -31.12
CA ASP A 641 -5.15 7.38 -30.02
C ASP A 641 -5.11 6.57 -28.70
N ASP A 642 -4.34 7.04 -27.73
CA ASP A 642 -4.44 6.65 -26.34
C ASP A 642 -5.69 7.27 -25.68
N GLU A 643 -6.41 6.46 -24.90
CA GLU A 643 -7.55 6.90 -24.09
C GLU A 643 -7.47 6.30 -22.68
N GLU A 644 -7.82 7.10 -21.67
CA GLU A 644 -8.17 6.60 -20.34
C GLU A 644 -9.50 5.86 -20.42
N ILE A 645 -9.51 4.57 -20.09
CA ILE A 645 -10.70 3.73 -20.19
C ILE A 645 -11.11 3.16 -18.83
N LEU A 646 -12.42 3.15 -18.55
CA LEU A 646 -12.97 2.45 -17.39
C LEU A 646 -13.03 0.94 -17.68
N VAL A 647 -12.37 0.13 -16.86
CA VAL A 647 -12.45 -1.33 -16.94
C VAL A 647 -13.76 -1.81 -16.32
N LYS A 648 -14.58 -2.51 -17.10
CA LYS A 648 -15.74 -3.27 -16.61
C LYS A 648 -15.46 -4.77 -16.77
N ASN A 649 -15.87 -5.55 -15.77
CA ASN A 649 -15.70 -7.00 -15.76
C ASN A 649 -16.40 -7.67 -16.95
N LEU A 650 -15.80 -8.74 -17.48
CA LEU A 650 -16.41 -9.55 -18.53
C LEU A 650 -17.76 -10.13 -18.08
N PRO A 651 -18.81 -10.09 -18.92
CA PRO A 651 -20.06 -10.81 -18.67
C PRO A 651 -19.80 -12.31 -18.45
N ARG A 652 -20.58 -12.97 -17.58
CA ARG A 652 -20.36 -14.39 -17.20
C ARG A 652 -20.20 -15.35 -18.40
N HIS A 653 -20.91 -15.09 -19.50
CA HIS A 653 -20.86 -15.90 -20.73
C HIS A 653 -19.58 -15.69 -21.58
N LEU A 654 -18.74 -14.71 -21.24
CA LEU A 654 -17.46 -14.40 -21.89
C LEU A 654 -16.27 -14.63 -20.94
N LYS A 655 -16.50 -15.17 -19.74
CA LYS A 655 -15.45 -15.40 -18.73
C LYS A 655 -14.40 -16.41 -19.20
N ASP A 656 -14.78 -17.35 -20.07
CA ASP A 656 -13.91 -18.41 -20.59
C ASP A 656 -13.12 -17.98 -21.85
N CYS A 657 -13.16 -16.69 -22.22
CA CYS A 657 -12.39 -16.13 -23.34
C CYS A 657 -11.07 -15.54 -22.83
N PRO A 658 -9.92 -16.27 -22.90
CA PRO A 658 -8.68 -15.84 -22.27
C PRO A 658 -8.05 -14.61 -22.94
N CYS A 659 -8.40 -14.26 -24.18
CA CYS A 659 -7.78 -13.13 -24.89
C CYS A 659 -8.25 -11.75 -24.43
N TYR A 660 -9.12 -11.67 -23.42
CA TYR A 660 -9.70 -10.42 -22.92
C TYR A 660 -9.62 -10.34 -21.40
N SER A 661 -9.23 -9.17 -20.89
CA SER A 661 -9.18 -8.86 -19.45
C SER A 661 -10.44 -8.14 -18.97
N GLY A 662 -11.14 -7.43 -19.86
CA GLY A 662 -12.32 -6.64 -19.53
C GLY A 662 -13.02 -6.06 -20.76
N ILE A 663 -14.03 -5.23 -20.52
CA ILE A 663 -14.72 -4.43 -21.54
C ILE A 663 -14.72 -2.96 -21.13
N THR A 664 -14.80 -2.06 -22.11
CA THR A 664 -14.98 -0.63 -21.87
C THR A 664 -15.97 0.00 -22.85
N VAL A 665 -16.46 1.19 -22.52
CA VAL A 665 -17.36 1.99 -23.36
C VAL A 665 -16.63 3.27 -23.77
N LEU A 666 -16.41 3.43 -25.06
CA LEU A 666 -15.54 4.46 -25.65
C LEU A 666 -16.20 5.84 -25.77
N GLY A 667 -15.38 6.80 -26.23
CA GLY A 667 -15.74 8.15 -26.67
C GLY A 667 -17.05 8.29 -27.46
N ASP A 668 -17.35 7.31 -28.31
CA ASP A 668 -18.48 7.27 -29.25
C ASP A 668 -19.65 6.39 -28.78
N GLY A 669 -19.63 5.92 -27.52
CA GLY A 669 -20.62 4.99 -26.96
C GLY A 669 -20.49 3.55 -27.47
N LYS A 670 -19.49 3.24 -28.32
CA LYS A 670 -19.21 1.87 -28.75
C LYS A 670 -18.46 1.11 -27.67
N ILE A 671 -18.63 -0.20 -27.66
CA ILE A 671 -17.91 -1.11 -26.77
C ILE A 671 -16.58 -1.47 -27.42
N ALA A 672 -15.51 -1.47 -26.63
CA ALA A 672 -14.24 -2.09 -26.99
C ALA A 672 -13.87 -3.16 -25.95
N MET A 673 -13.31 -4.27 -26.43
CA MET A 673 -12.76 -5.31 -25.56
C MET A 673 -11.33 -4.92 -25.18
N ILE A 674 -10.97 -5.10 -23.91
CA ILE A 674 -9.62 -4.87 -23.40
C ILE A 674 -8.84 -6.16 -23.56
N LEU A 675 -7.70 -6.10 -24.25
CA LEU A 675 -6.91 -7.28 -24.55
C LEU A 675 -6.20 -7.79 -23.29
N ASP A 676 -6.26 -9.10 -23.07
CA ASP A 676 -5.29 -9.80 -22.23
C ASP A 676 -4.19 -10.39 -23.12
N LEU A 677 -2.95 -9.96 -22.86
CA LEU A 677 -1.78 -10.41 -23.60
C LEU A 677 -1.31 -11.80 -23.19
N GLU A 678 -1.58 -12.24 -21.96
CA GLU A 678 -1.16 -13.57 -21.52
C GLU A 678 -2.00 -14.63 -22.22
N GLY A 679 -3.33 -14.48 -22.22
CA GLY A 679 -4.23 -15.34 -22.99
C GLY A 679 -4.05 -15.22 -24.52
N ILE A 680 -3.66 -14.06 -25.06
CA ILE A 680 -3.25 -13.93 -26.46
C ILE A 680 -1.97 -14.74 -26.74
N ALA A 681 -0.95 -14.65 -25.90
CA ALA A 681 0.30 -15.39 -26.06
C ALA A 681 0.10 -16.91 -25.93
N ALA A 682 -0.75 -17.34 -24.99
CA ALA A 682 -1.14 -18.73 -24.82
C ALA A 682 -1.88 -19.27 -26.06
N LYS A 683 -2.85 -18.52 -26.58
CA LYS A 683 -3.64 -18.94 -27.77
C LYS A 683 -2.85 -18.85 -29.07
N ALA A 684 -1.91 -17.91 -29.20
CA ALA A 684 -0.96 -17.85 -30.31
C ALA A 684 -0.02 -19.06 -30.35
N GLY A 685 0.13 -19.77 -29.21
CA GLY A 685 0.85 -21.05 -29.16
C GLY A 685 2.31 -20.93 -29.58
N PHE A 686 2.99 -19.83 -29.19
CA PHE A 686 4.37 -19.54 -29.59
C PHE A 686 5.30 -20.71 -29.28
N LYS A 687 5.67 -21.50 -30.30
CA LYS A 687 6.58 -22.66 -30.19
C LYS A 687 8.05 -22.24 -30.20
N PHE A 688 8.37 -21.17 -29.47
CA PHE A 688 9.75 -20.90 -29.08
C PHE A 688 9.93 -21.37 -27.65
N SER A 689 10.59 -22.53 -27.50
CA SER A 689 11.24 -22.85 -26.25
C SER A 689 12.16 -21.70 -25.86
N GLU A 690 12.14 -21.24 -24.61
CA GLU A 690 13.03 -20.19 -24.09
C GLU A 690 14.52 -20.51 -24.32
N LYS A 691 14.84 -21.78 -24.63
CA LYS A 691 16.09 -22.30 -25.24
C LYS A 691 16.59 -21.64 -26.55
N GLN A 692 16.13 -20.45 -26.95
CA GLN A 692 16.85 -19.60 -27.92
C GLN A 692 17.15 -18.17 -27.45
N GLU A 693 16.43 -17.59 -26.49
CA GLU A 693 16.96 -16.45 -25.72
C GLU A 693 17.93 -16.94 -24.62
N ILE A 694 17.74 -18.15 -24.08
CA ILE A 694 18.63 -18.77 -23.08
C ILE A 694 19.87 -19.43 -23.73
N VAL A 695 19.74 -20.11 -24.88
CA VAL A 695 20.94 -20.74 -25.52
C VAL A 695 21.80 -19.72 -26.27
N SER A 696 21.23 -18.62 -26.77
CA SER A 696 22.04 -17.50 -27.26
C SER A 696 22.77 -16.75 -26.14
N SER A 697 22.23 -16.77 -24.91
CA SER A 697 22.84 -16.13 -23.73
C SER A 697 23.69 -17.06 -22.86
N HIS A 698 23.87 -18.33 -23.20
CA HIS A 698 24.76 -19.27 -22.48
C HIS A 698 25.68 -20.15 -23.34
N SER A 699 25.79 -19.88 -24.65
CA SER A 699 26.81 -20.55 -25.50
C SER A 699 27.49 -19.63 -26.53
N LEU A 700 27.28 -18.31 -26.46
CA LEU A 700 28.04 -17.29 -27.21
C LEU A 700 28.70 -16.24 -26.28
N VAL A 701 28.76 -16.52 -24.98
CA VAL A 701 29.16 -15.59 -23.89
C VAL A 701 30.65 -15.23 -23.91
N THR A 702 31.47 -15.86 -24.76
CA THR A 702 32.92 -15.65 -24.81
C THR A 702 33.43 -14.72 -25.92
N GLU A 703 32.59 -14.20 -26.82
CA GLU A 703 33.06 -13.26 -27.87
C GLU A 703 32.21 -11.97 -28.03
N ASP A 704 30.89 -11.99 -27.83
CA ASP A 704 30.02 -10.83 -28.11
C ASP A 704 29.83 -9.84 -26.93
N HIS A 705 30.40 -10.12 -25.75
CA HIS A 705 30.35 -9.25 -24.56
C HIS A 705 31.44 -8.16 -24.53
N LEU A 706 32.27 -8.06 -25.56
CA LEU A 706 33.49 -7.24 -25.57
C LEU A 706 33.31 -5.75 -25.95
N ASN A 707 32.07 -5.24 -26.03
CA ASN A 707 31.80 -3.80 -26.20
C ASN A 707 30.39 -3.42 -25.70
N GLU A 708 30.29 -2.50 -24.73
CA GLU A 708 29.01 -1.84 -24.40
C GLU A 708 28.54 -0.94 -25.57
N LYS A 709 27.43 -1.32 -26.24
CA LYS A 709 26.80 -0.52 -27.29
C LYS A 709 26.08 0.68 -26.71
N GLN A 710 26.44 1.88 -27.17
CA GLN A 710 25.87 3.14 -26.70
C GLN A 710 24.69 3.57 -27.55
N ASN A 711 23.62 4.04 -26.90
CA ASN A 711 22.45 4.61 -27.58
C ASN A 711 22.65 6.11 -27.74
N LEU A 712 22.99 6.55 -28.95
CA LEU A 712 23.35 7.94 -29.26
C LEU A 712 22.21 8.64 -29.99
N LEU A 713 21.84 9.82 -29.51
CA LEU A 713 20.94 10.73 -30.22
C LEU A 713 21.76 11.60 -31.18
N LEU A 714 21.55 11.47 -32.50
CA LEU A 714 22.18 12.30 -33.52
C LEU A 714 21.29 13.48 -33.88
N PHE A 715 21.87 14.67 -33.98
CA PHE A 715 21.13 15.89 -34.29
C PHE A 715 21.99 16.96 -34.99
N LYS A 716 21.33 18.04 -35.41
CA LYS A 716 21.92 19.20 -36.07
C LYS A 716 21.46 20.51 -35.42
N CYS A 717 22.39 21.43 -35.26
CA CYS A 717 22.14 22.85 -34.98
C CYS A 717 22.22 23.63 -36.31
N SER A 718 22.56 24.91 -36.29
CA SER A 718 22.61 25.75 -37.50
C SER A 718 23.76 25.43 -38.47
N GLY A 719 24.72 24.58 -38.08
CA GLY A 719 25.87 24.21 -38.88
C GLY A 719 25.70 22.95 -39.75
N PRO A 720 26.57 22.72 -40.76
CA PRO A 720 26.61 21.48 -41.53
C PRO A 720 27.02 20.25 -40.69
N GLU A 721 27.63 20.46 -39.53
CA GLU A 721 28.06 19.44 -38.57
C GLU A 721 26.90 18.55 -38.12
N THR A 722 27.22 17.35 -37.65
CA THR A 722 26.26 16.47 -36.97
C THR A 722 26.82 16.23 -35.58
N PHE A 723 25.99 16.41 -34.56
CA PHE A 723 26.36 16.21 -33.16
C PHE A 723 25.71 14.92 -32.65
N CYS A 724 26.30 14.34 -31.62
CA CYS A 724 25.61 13.35 -30.80
C CYS A 724 25.84 13.53 -29.30
N ILE A 725 24.88 13.02 -28.55
CA ILE A 725 24.90 12.84 -27.09
C ILE A 725 24.39 11.45 -26.76
N ASP A 726 24.79 10.92 -25.60
CA ASP A 726 24.21 9.69 -25.07
C ASP A 726 22.74 9.93 -24.67
N LEU A 727 21.84 9.05 -25.10
CA LEU A 727 20.41 9.15 -24.85
C LEU A 727 20.07 9.03 -23.35
N SER A 728 20.90 8.37 -22.54
CA SER A 728 20.74 8.30 -21.08
C SER A 728 20.89 9.66 -20.39
N MET A 729 21.62 10.60 -21.00
CA MET A 729 21.76 11.99 -20.55
C MET A 729 20.55 12.86 -20.91
N VAL A 730 19.61 12.37 -21.72
CA VAL A 730 18.44 13.13 -22.18
C VAL A 730 17.22 12.80 -21.31
N ALA A 731 16.62 13.80 -20.69
CA ALA A 731 15.33 13.65 -20.00
C ALA A 731 14.17 13.67 -21.00
N ARG A 732 14.20 14.60 -21.96
CA ARG A 732 13.19 14.74 -23.02
C ARG A 732 13.76 15.56 -24.18
N VAL A 733 13.18 15.42 -25.37
CA VAL A 733 13.29 16.41 -26.44
C VAL A 733 11.92 17.05 -26.66
N GLU A 734 11.83 18.36 -26.43
CA GLU A 734 10.64 19.16 -26.67
C GLU A 734 10.69 19.81 -28.06
N LYS A 735 9.54 20.12 -28.63
CA LYS A 735 9.42 20.81 -29.93
C LYS A 735 8.84 22.20 -29.72
N ILE A 736 9.54 23.22 -30.19
CA ILE A 736 9.16 24.63 -30.01
C ILE A 736 9.08 25.38 -31.35
N THR A 737 8.44 26.54 -31.35
CA THR A 737 8.55 27.56 -32.41
C THR A 737 9.51 28.66 -31.99
N ALA A 738 10.05 29.41 -32.95
CA ALA A 738 10.95 30.53 -32.65
C ALA A 738 10.29 31.61 -31.77
N GLU A 739 8.97 31.76 -31.89
CA GLU A 739 8.12 32.67 -31.09
C GLU A 739 8.09 32.33 -29.58
N GLN A 740 8.47 31.11 -29.18
CA GLN A 740 8.48 30.67 -27.77
C GLN A 740 9.82 30.93 -27.06
N ILE A 741 10.77 31.56 -27.75
CA ILE A 741 12.09 31.90 -27.22
C ILE A 741 12.05 33.36 -26.75
N GLU A 742 12.14 33.55 -25.44
CA GLU A 742 12.25 34.88 -24.83
C GLU A 742 13.72 35.22 -24.58
N THR A 743 14.17 36.38 -25.06
CA THR A 743 15.55 36.85 -24.84
C THR A 743 15.58 37.85 -23.69
N ILE A 744 16.35 37.54 -22.64
CA ILE A 744 16.54 38.40 -21.48
C ILE A 744 18.03 38.72 -21.36
N GLY A 745 18.41 39.94 -21.76
CA GLY A 745 19.81 40.34 -21.87
C GLY A 745 20.51 39.61 -23.03
N ASP A 746 21.59 38.90 -22.73
CA ASP A 746 22.35 38.04 -23.64
C ASP A 746 21.93 36.55 -23.59
N LYS A 747 20.93 36.21 -22.77
CA LYS A 747 20.49 34.82 -22.49
C LYS A 747 19.12 34.55 -23.12
N GLU A 748 18.98 33.39 -23.76
CA GLU A 748 17.72 32.88 -24.31
C GLU A 748 17.02 31.96 -23.27
N PHE A 749 15.69 32.04 -23.19
CA PHE A 749 14.84 31.26 -22.29
C PHE A 749 13.60 30.74 -23.01
N ILE A 750 13.00 29.67 -22.49
CA ILE A 750 11.66 29.20 -22.87
C ILE A 750 10.81 28.98 -21.62
N GLN A 751 9.49 29.11 -21.75
CA GLN A 751 8.57 28.71 -20.69
C GLN A 751 8.41 27.17 -20.68
N PHE A 752 8.82 26.52 -19.59
CA PHE A 752 8.71 25.07 -19.41
C PHE A 752 8.17 24.74 -18.01
N ARG A 753 7.02 24.05 -17.97
CA ARG A 753 6.33 23.63 -16.72
C ARG A 753 6.25 24.76 -15.69
N GLU A 754 5.69 25.90 -16.10
CA GLU A 754 5.49 27.12 -15.29
C GLU A 754 6.80 27.81 -14.81
N THR A 755 7.97 27.31 -15.22
CA THR A 755 9.28 27.91 -14.93
C THR A 755 9.98 28.41 -16.20
N ALA A 756 10.91 29.34 -16.06
CA ALA A 756 11.78 29.76 -17.17
C ALA A 756 12.99 28.82 -17.29
N LEU A 757 13.06 28.04 -18.36
CA LEU A 757 14.21 27.19 -18.67
C LEU A 757 15.18 27.96 -19.56
N ARG A 758 16.44 28.11 -19.11
CA ARG A 758 17.50 28.69 -19.94
C ARG A 758 17.81 27.76 -21.11
N VAL A 759 17.93 28.31 -22.32
CA VAL A 759 18.33 27.55 -23.52
C VAL A 759 19.61 28.10 -24.12
N ILE A 760 20.39 27.23 -24.77
CA ILE A 760 21.67 27.56 -25.40
C ILE A 760 21.76 27.01 -26.82
N ARG A 761 22.52 27.70 -27.67
CA ARG A 761 22.86 27.30 -29.04
C ARG A 761 24.32 26.87 -29.08
N LEU A 762 24.61 25.69 -29.63
CA LEU A 762 25.96 25.11 -29.61
C LEU A 762 26.98 26.00 -30.35
N GLU A 763 26.57 26.61 -31.45
CA GLU A 763 27.35 27.53 -32.29
C GLU A 763 27.76 28.84 -31.60
N ASN A 764 27.25 29.13 -30.40
CA ASN A 764 27.70 30.26 -29.58
C ASN A 764 28.82 29.86 -28.60
N TYR A 765 29.09 28.56 -28.41
CA TYR A 765 30.02 28.02 -27.41
C TYR A 765 31.09 27.06 -27.98
N LEU A 766 30.84 26.48 -29.14
CA LEU A 766 31.75 25.58 -29.88
C LEU A 766 32.17 26.22 -31.21
N SER A 767 33.36 25.90 -31.71
CA SER A 767 33.93 26.43 -32.96
C SER A 767 33.34 25.76 -34.22
N VAL A 768 32.02 25.84 -34.36
CA VAL A 768 31.23 25.15 -35.40
C VAL A 768 30.54 26.14 -36.34
N GLY A 769 30.17 25.70 -37.53
CA GLY A 769 29.54 26.54 -38.54
C GLY A 769 28.22 27.16 -38.06
N LYS A 770 28.07 28.47 -38.26
CA LYS A 770 26.81 29.20 -38.02
C LYS A 770 26.18 29.57 -39.36
N THR A 771 25.02 29.01 -39.66
CA THR A 771 24.24 29.33 -40.87
C THR A 771 22.95 30.06 -40.49
N GLU A 772 22.47 30.98 -41.32
CA GLU A 772 21.14 31.57 -41.13
C GLU A 772 20.04 30.54 -41.45
N SER A 773 19.52 29.88 -40.43
CA SER A 773 18.42 28.93 -40.57
C SER A 773 17.06 29.59 -40.39
N ASN A 774 16.25 29.55 -41.45
CA ASN A 774 14.85 30.01 -41.43
C ASN A 774 13.87 28.92 -40.96
N SER A 775 14.31 27.97 -40.12
CA SER A 775 13.41 26.94 -39.60
C SER A 775 12.49 27.49 -38.51
N ASN A 776 11.20 27.66 -38.85
CA ASN A 776 10.17 28.05 -37.88
C ASN A 776 9.76 26.90 -36.91
N LYS A 777 10.52 25.81 -36.90
CA LYS A 777 10.35 24.65 -36.01
C LYS A 777 11.74 24.29 -35.47
N LEU A 778 11.89 24.37 -34.16
CA LEU A 778 13.10 24.04 -33.44
C LEU A 778 12.78 22.95 -32.41
N PHE A 779 13.79 22.33 -31.86
CA PHE A 779 13.65 21.40 -30.75
C PHE A 779 14.61 21.78 -29.63
N VAL A 780 14.26 21.42 -28.40
CA VAL A 780 15.10 21.64 -27.22
C VAL A 780 15.33 20.30 -26.55
N ILE A 781 16.59 19.88 -26.51
CA ILE A 781 17.04 18.73 -25.73
C ILE A 781 17.12 19.19 -24.28
N ILE A 782 16.34 18.56 -23.41
CA ILE A 782 16.34 18.80 -21.97
C ILE A 782 17.21 17.71 -21.31
N PRO A 783 18.30 18.07 -20.62
CA PRO A 783 19.19 17.10 -19.98
C PRO A 783 18.56 16.46 -18.75
N LYS A 784 19.02 15.25 -18.42
CA LYS A 784 18.65 14.51 -17.21
C LYS A 784 19.54 14.92 -16.04
N LEU A 785 18.94 15.16 -14.88
CA LEU A 785 19.61 15.37 -13.58
C LEU A 785 20.71 16.44 -13.58
N VAL A 786 20.32 17.71 -13.67
CA VAL A 786 21.18 18.88 -13.40
C VAL A 786 20.45 19.83 -12.46
N LYS A 787 21.16 20.40 -11.47
CA LYS A 787 20.57 21.32 -10.46
C LYS A 787 19.95 22.58 -11.08
N HIS A 788 20.55 23.06 -12.18
CA HIS A 788 20.09 24.23 -12.94
C HIS A 788 19.97 23.84 -14.41
N PRO A 789 18.88 23.15 -14.84
CA PRO A 789 18.81 22.55 -16.17
C PRO A 789 18.92 23.62 -17.26
N ILE A 790 19.81 23.38 -18.22
CA ILE A 790 19.98 24.20 -19.43
C ILE A 790 19.55 23.35 -20.63
N GLY A 791 18.60 23.83 -21.42
CA GLY A 791 18.17 23.17 -22.65
C GLY A 791 19.13 23.44 -23.82
N ILE A 792 19.47 22.42 -24.60
CA ILE A 792 20.26 22.58 -25.83
C ILE A 792 19.29 22.74 -27.01
N LEU A 793 19.36 23.88 -27.70
CA LEU A 793 18.53 24.19 -28.85
C LEU A 793 19.13 23.57 -30.12
N ILE A 794 18.30 22.82 -30.83
CA ILE A 794 18.65 22.10 -32.06
C ILE A 794 17.62 22.40 -33.15
N GLU A 795 18.02 22.28 -34.42
CA GLU A 795 17.12 22.52 -35.55
C GLU A 795 16.44 21.23 -36.01
N GLN A 796 17.19 20.13 -36.00
CA GLN A 796 16.74 18.85 -36.52
C GLN A 796 17.33 17.69 -35.71
N MET A 797 16.46 16.82 -35.20
CA MET A 797 16.85 15.45 -34.83
C MET A 797 17.09 14.64 -36.11
N VAL A 798 18.23 13.95 -36.20
CA VAL A 798 18.62 13.15 -37.36
C VAL A 798 18.16 11.71 -37.21
N ASP A 799 18.64 11.02 -36.17
CA ASP A 799 18.32 9.62 -35.87
C ASP A 799 18.79 9.25 -34.44
N THR A 800 18.47 8.04 -33.98
CA THR A 800 19.08 7.43 -32.78
C THR A 800 19.83 6.17 -33.20
N VAL A 801 21.14 6.10 -32.94
CA VAL A 801 22.01 4.99 -33.37
C VAL A 801 22.58 4.26 -32.16
N GLU A 802 22.49 2.92 -32.21
CA GLU A 802 23.09 2.01 -31.23
C GLU A 802 24.44 1.50 -31.78
N THR A 803 25.56 1.92 -31.19
CA THR A 803 26.91 1.63 -31.74
C THR A 803 28.00 1.64 -30.68
N ASN A 804 29.10 0.95 -30.96
CA ASN A 804 30.34 1.10 -30.22
C ASN A 804 31.07 2.33 -30.78
N ILE A 805 31.50 3.26 -29.93
CA ILE A 805 32.33 4.39 -30.38
C ILE A 805 33.80 4.06 -30.12
N SER A 806 34.57 3.87 -31.20
CA SER A 806 36.03 3.97 -31.15
C SER A 806 36.44 5.43 -31.35
N PHE A 807 36.91 6.08 -30.28
CA PHE A 807 37.39 7.46 -30.33
C PHE A 807 38.68 7.57 -31.13
N ASN A 808 38.84 8.66 -31.86
CA ASN A 808 40.15 9.08 -32.36
C ASN A 808 40.68 10.19 -31.41
N PRO A 809 41.52 9.86 -30.41
CA PRO A 809 41.86 10.78 -29.29
C PRO A 809 42.78 11.95 -29.68
N HIS A 810 43.12 12.07 -30.96
CA HIS A 810 44.06 13.08 -31.48
C HIS A 810 43.40 14.21 -32.30
N ASP A 811 42.14 14.06 -32.72
CA ASP A 811 41.62 14.87 -33.84
C ASP A 811 41.00 16.21 -33.41
N LEU A 812 40.38 16.32 -32.22
CA LEU A 812 39.95 17.59 -31.64
C LEU A 812 40.12 17.59 -30.11
N LYS A 813 40.85 18.59 -29.59
CA LYS A 813 40.93 18.93 -28.15
C LYS A 813 40.27 20.28 -27.90
N GLU A 814 38.96 20.34 -28.10
CA GLU A 814 38.16 21.54 -27.88
C GLU A 814 37.31 21.38 -26.62
N LYS A 815 37.20 22.44 -25.81
CA LYS A 815 36.35 22.44 -24.62
C LYS A 815 34.88 22.29 -25.01
N GLY A 816 34.13 21.46 -24.30
CA GLY A 816 32.73 21.17 -24.64
C GLY A 816 32.53 20.02 -25.64
N LEU A 817 33.61 19.41 -26.14
CA LEU A 817 33.56 18.19 -26.97
C LEU A 817 34.36 17.06 -26.32
N LEU A 818 33.79 15.84 -26.31
CA LEU A 818 34.52 14.62 -25.91
C LEU A 818 35.41 14.09 -27.04
N GLY A 819 35.11 14.43 -28.29
CA GLY A 819 35.88 14.05 -29.47
C GLY A 819 35.00 13.99 -30.73
N SER A 820 35.46 13.24 -31.73
CA SER A 820 34.67 12.93 -32.94
C SER A 820 34.69 11.44 -33.26
N ALA A 821 33.66 10.98 -33.96
CA ALA A 821 33.51 9.61 -34.44
C ALA A 821 32.91 9.59 -35.85
N VAL A 822 33.23 8.57 -36.64
CA VAL A 822 32.64 8.38 -37.97
C VAL A 822 31.41 7.47 -37.86
N LEU A 823 30.22 8.05 -37.97
CA LEU A 823 28.94 7.35 -37.89
C LEU A 823 28.20 7.48 -39.23
N GLY A 824 27.74 6.36 -39.79
CA GLY A 824 26.97 6.37 -41.05
C GLY A 824 27.68 7.05 -42.22
N ASN A 825 29.01 6.90 -42.32
CA ASN A 825 29.86 7.56 -43.32
C ASN A 825 29.95 9.11 -43.20
N ARG A 826 29.68 9.66 -42.00
CA ARG A 826 29.82 11.09 -41.68
C ARG A 826 30.58 11.30 -40.38
N ILE A 827 31.38 12.37 -40.31
CA ILE A 827 32.02 12.81 -39.07
C ILE A 827 30.93 13.38 -38.15
N THR A 828 30.86 12.87 -36.93
CA THR A 828 29.92 13.28 -35.88
C THR A 828 30.70 13.75 -34.66
N LEU A 829 30.34 14.92 -34.13
CA LEU A 829 30.96 15.53 -32.95
C LEU A 829 30.25 15.08 -31.67
N ILE A 830 30.99 14.62 -30.68
CA ILE A 830 30.44 14.09 -29.43
C ILE A 830 30.51 15.19 -28.38
N ILE A 831 29.37 15.61 -27.84
CA ILE A 831 29.32 16.75 -26.91
C ILE A 831 29.69 16.33 -25.49
N ASN A 832 30.55 17.12 -24.85
CA ASN A 832 30.76 17.08 -23.40
C ASN A 832 29.74 18.02 -22.74
N MET A 833 28.59 17.49 -22.35
CA MET A 833 27.46 18.28 -21.83
C MET A 833 27.83 19.10 -20.58
N TYR A 834 28.71 18.57 -19.72
CA TYR A 834 29.14 19.26 -18.51
C TYR A 834 30.08 20.45 -18.81
N GLU A 835 31.09 20.27 -19.67
CA GLU A 835 31.96 21.38 -20.09
C GLU A 835 31.20 22.42 -20.91
N LEU A 836 30.21 22.00 -21.71
CA LEU A 836 29.32 22.91 -22.44
C LEU A 836 28.50 23.79 -21.48
N PHE A 837 27.96 23.23 -20.40
CA PHE A 837 27.21 24.00 -19.40
C PHE A 837 28.13 24.88 -18.53
N GLU A 838 29.36 24.44 -18.23
CA GLU A 838 30.40 25.28 -17.62
C GLU A 838 30.76 26.49 -18.48
N LEU A 839 30.87 26.31 -19.81
CA LEU A 839 31.08 27.43 -20.75
C LEU A 839 29.87 28.36 -20.84
N ALA A 840 28.65 27.84 -20.71
CA ALA A 840 27.41 28.61 -20.88
C ALA A 840 26.95 29.35 -19.62
N ASP A 841 27.15 28.78 -18.43
CA ASP A 841 26.74 29.36 -17.15
C ASP A 841 27.79 29.16 -16.04
N PRO A 842 28.96 29.82 -16.13
CA PRO A 842 30.07 29.63 -15.18
C PRO A 842 29.72 29.99 -13.73
N GLU A 843 28.63 30.74 -13.50
CA GLU A 843 28.16 31.13 -12.17
C GLU A 843 27.44 29.98 -11.45
N HIS A 844 26.71 29.14 -12.20
CA HIS A 844 25.97 27.99 -11.67
C HIS A 844 26.70 26.65 -11.90
N TYR A 845 27.64 26.61 -12.85
CA TYR A 845 28.46 25.46 -13.21
C TYR A 845 29.94 25.79 -12.98
N VAL A 846 30.36 25.75 -11.71
CA VAL A 846 31.71 26.14 -11.28
C VAL A 846 32.68 24.97 -11.34
N SER A 847 33.83 25.13 -12.02
CA SER A 847 34.92 24.15 -12.00
C SER A 847 35.56 24.02 -10.60
N PRO A 848 36.05 22.82 -10.19
CA PRO A 848 36.11 22.41 -8.79
C PRO A 848 37.19 23.09 -7.94
N LYS A 849 36.90 24.28 -7.37
CA LYS A 849 37.70 24.85 -6.25
C LYS A 849 37.27 24.33 -4.87
N GLU A 850 36.06 23.79 -4.73
CA GLU A 850 35.58 23.15 -3.49
C GLU A 850 36.02 21.67 -3.34
N TYR A 851 36.54 21.07 -4.42
CA TYR A 851 37.02 19.67 -4.43
C TYR A 851 38.55 19.58 -4.50
N ALA A 852 39.25 20.70 -4.69
CA ALA A 852 40.70 20.74 -4.76
C ALA A 852 41.34 20.46 -3.39
N THR A 853 41.67 19.20 -3.13
CA THR A 853 42.43 18.81 -1.94
C THR A 853 43.91 19.14 -2.11
N ASP A 854 44.55 19.77 -1.11
CA ASP A 854 46.00 20.11 -1.11
C ASP A 854 46.95 18.91 -1.25
N LYS A 855 46.44 17.67 -1.22
CA LYS A 855 47.19 16.44 -1.49
C LYS A 855 46.74 15.81 -2.81
N LYS A 856 47.72 15.49 -3.66
CA LYS A 856 47.52 14.66 -4.86
C LYS A 856 47.24 13.21 -4.47
N ASN A 857 45.98 12.89 -4.18
CA ASN A 857 45.55 11.51 -4.05
C ASN A 857 45.59 10.82 -5.43
N THR A 858 46.03 9.55 -5.47
CA THR A 858 46.15 8.75 -6.70
C THR A 858 45.02 7.74 -6.78
N ILE A 859 44.24 7.79 -7.86
CA ILE A 859 43.08 6.94 -8.11
C ILE A 859 43.40 6.02 -9.30
N LEU A 860 43.10 4.73 -9.16
CA LEU A 860 43.16 3.76 -10.25
C LEU A 860 41.76 3.57 -10.83
N LEU A 861 41.56 3.98 -12.08
CA LEU A 861 40.35 3.75 -12.85
C LEU A 861 40.52 2.47 -13.68
N VAL A 862 39.61 1.52 -13.51
CA VAL A 862 39.57 0.23 -14.23
C VAL A 862 38.27 0.19 -15.02
N GLU A 863 38.36 0.35 -16.33
CA GLU A 863 37.19 0.52 -17.20
C GLU A 863 37.62 0.11 -18.62
N ASP A 864 36.92 -0.85 -19.20
CA ASP A 864 37.29 -1.47 -20.46
C ASP A 864 36.86 -0.65 -21.68
N THR A 865 35.79 0.13 -21.51
CA THR A 865 35.13 0.86 -22.58
C THR A 865 35.76 2.24 -22.72
N PRO A 866 36.44 2.56 -23.85
CA PRO A 866 37.24 3.78 -23.98
C PRO A 866 36.49 5.09 -23.74
N PHE A 867 35.16 5.11 -23.94
CA PHE A 867 34.31 6.26 -23.64
C PHE A 867 34.24 6.58 -22.15
N PHE A 868 33.84 5.59 -21.35
CA PHE A 868 33.67 5.73 -19.91
C PHE A 868 35.04 5.97 -19.27
N ALA A 869 36.06 5.20 -19.67
CA ALA A 869 37.43 5.37 -19.22
C ALA A 869 37.95 6.79 -19.45
N LYS A 870 37.63 7.39 -20.62
CA LYS A 870 38.04 8.77 -20.91
C LYS A 870 37.19 9.82 -20.19
N THR A 871 35.89 9.59 -20.07
CA THR A 871 34.93 10.51 -19.45
C THR A 871 35.14 10.62 -17.94
N GLU A 872 35.25 9.48 -17.25
CA GLU A 872 35.45 9.44 -15.80
C GLU A 872 36.86 9.89 -15.41
N LYS A 873 37.87 9.56 -16.22
CA LYS A 873 39.21 10.13 -16.09
C LYS A 873 39.19 11.66 -16.18
N ASN A 874 38.50 12.24 -17.16
CA ASN A 874 38.35 13.69 -17.27
C ASN A 874 37.67 14.28 -16.03
N TYR A 875 36.64 13.61 -15.46
CA TYR A 875 36.00 14.07 -14.23
C TYR A 875 36.98 14.09 -13.05
N LEU A 876 37.70 13.00 -12.82
CA LEU A 876 38.69 12.89 -11.73
C LEU A 876 39.87 13.85 -11.90
N GLU A 877 40.41 13.98 -13.12
CA GLU A 877 41.48 14.95 -13.43
C GLU A 877 40.98 16.41 -13.25
N SER A 878 39.72 16.71 -13.61
CA SER A 878 39.13 18.04 -13.38
C SER A 878 38.92 18.38 -11.90
N ALA A 879 38.80 17.37 -11.04
CA ALA A 879 38.75 17.51 -9.58
C ALA A 879 40.15 17.58 -8.93
N GLY A 880 41.23 17.43 -9.70
CA GLY A 880 42.62 17.56 -9.22
C GLY A 880 43.29 16.26 -8.79
N TYR A 881 42.65 15.09 -9.00
CA TYR A 881 43.24 13.79 -8.68
C TYR A 881 44.25 13.33 -9.74
N GLN A 882 45.22 12.50 -9.32
CA GLN A 882 46.12 11.82 -10.24
C GLN A 882 45.50 10.47 -10.66
N VAL A 883 45.23 10.28 -11.95
CA VAL A 883 44.49 9.10 -12.45
C VAL A 883 45.39 8.13 -13.21
N LEU A 884 45.51 6.92 -12.69
CA LEU A 884 46.02 5.74 -13.41
C LEU A 884 44.84 5.03 -14.08
N SER A 885 45.11 4.33 -15.19
CA SER A 885 44.06 3.67 -15.99
C SER A 885 44.47 2.25 -16.34
N ALA A 886 43.55 1.30 -16.24
CA ALA A 886 43.70 -0.10 -16.63
C ALA A 886 42.46 -0.56 -17.42
N ALA A 887 42.63 -1.44 -18.40
CA ALA A 887 41.54 -1.90 -19.27
C ALA A 887 40.82 -3.17 -18.75
N ASN A 888 41.29 -3.76 -17.65
CA ASN A 888 40.73 -4.96 -17.03
C ASN A 888 41.28 -5.16 -15.61
N GLY A 889 40.64 -6.03 -14.82
CA GLY A 889 41.06 -6.32 -13.44
C GLY A 889 42.46 -6.91 -13.30
N ARG A 890 43.00 -7.58 -14.33
CA ARG A 890 44.34 -8.18 -14.27
C ARG A 890 45.43 -7.10 -14.35
N GLU A 891 45.32 -6.18 -15.30
CA GLU A 891 46.17 -4.98 -15.38
C GLU A 891 46.07 -4.14 -14.11
N ALA A 892 44.87 -4.02 -13.52
CA ALA A 892 44.68 -3.32 -12.26
C ALA A 892 45.44 -3.96 -11.10
N LEU A 893 45.38 -5.30 -10.95
CA LEU A 893 46.16 -6.02 -9.93
C LEU A 893 47.67 -5.90 -10.13
N ASP A 894 48.15 -5.93 -11.38
CA ASP A 894 49.58 -5.75 -11.67
C ASP A 894 50.03 -4.32 -11.34
N LEU A 895 49.21 -3.30 -11.60
CA LEU A 895 49.47 -1.92 -11.17
C LEU A 895 49.46 -1.75 -9.65
N LEU A 896 48.52 -2.38 -8.94
CA LEU A 896 48.40 -2.32 -7.47
C LEU A 896 49.57 -3.00 -6.74
N GLN A 897 50.25 -3.96 -7.37
CA GLN A 897 51.47 -4.57 -6.82
C GLN A 897 52.69 -3.62 -6.87
N HIS A 898 52.74 -2.73 -7.86
CA HIS A 898 53.92 -1.91 -8.16
C HIS A 898 53.74 -0.42 -7.80
N THR A 899 52.49 0.05 -7.65
CA THR A 899 52.16 1.47 -7.45
C THR A 899 51.24 1.65 -6.25
N LYS A 900 51.53 2.63 -5.40
CA LYS A 900 50.61 3.01 -4.33
C LYS A 900 49.42 3.79 -4.90
N VAL A 901 48.23 3.27 -4.65
CA VAL A 901 46.93 3.86 -5.00
C VAL A 901 46.18 4.15 -3.71
N ASP A 902 45.35 5.20 -3.67
CA ASP A 902 44.55 5.58 -2.50
C ASP A 902 43.07 5.17 -2.62
N LEU A 903 42.58 4.96 -3.84
CA LEU A 903 41.22 4.55 -4.19
C LEU A 903 41.21 3.80 -5.54
N VAL A 904 40.45 2.71 -5.63
CA VAL A 904 40.14 2.06 -6.91
C VAL A 904 38.72 2.42 -7.33
N VAL A 905 38.54 2.77 -8.60
CA VAL A 905 37.24 2.89 -9.26
C VAL A 905 37.23 1.82 -10.35
N SER A 906 36.26 0.92 -10.34
CA SER A 906 36.18 -0.20 -11.27
C SER A 906 34.78 -0.31 -11.86
N ASP A 907 34.70 -0.51 -13.17
CA ASP A 907 33.51 -1.11 -13.75
C ASP A 907 33.32 -2.54 -13.22
N ILE A 908 32.08 -3.02 -13.23
CA ILE A 908 31.71 -4.36 -12.81
C ILE A 908 31.99 -5.36 -13.93
N VAL A 909 31.63 -5.04 -15.18
CA VAL A 909 31.66 -5.98 -16.31
C VAL A 909 32.84 -5.65 -17.24
N MET A 910 33.93 -6.39 -17.11
CA MET A 910 35.15 -6.18 -17.92
C MET A 910 35.75 -7.52 -18.37
N PRO A 911 36.44 -7.57 -19.53
CA PRO A 911 37.09 -8.77 -20.04
C PRO A 911 38.32 -9.17 -19.23
N VAL A 912 38.78 -10.41 -19.41
CA VAL A 912 39.95 -11.04 -18.75
C VAL A 912 39.79 -11.24 -17.23
N MET A 913 39.35 -10.22 -16.50
CA MET A 913 39.01 -10.24 -15.08
C MET A 913 38.02 -9.11 -14.80
N ASN A 914 36.83 -9.47 -14.34
CA ASN A 914 35.75 -8.54 -14.04
C ASN A 914 35.95 -7.81 -12.69
N GLY A 915 35.12 -6.81 -12.41
CA GLY A 915 35.21 -6.02 -11.19
C GLY A 915 35.01 -6.83 -9.90
N PHE A 916 34.11 -7.84 -9.92
CA PHE A 916 33.87 -8.71 -8.76
C PHE A 916 35.09 -9.58 -8.42
N GLU A 917 35.78 -10.12 -9.42
CA GLU A 917 37.03 -10.87 -9.25
C GLU A 917 38.17 -9.98 -8.75
N LEU A 918 38.30 -8.78 -9.32
CA LEU A 918 39.26 -7.77 -8.90
C LEU A 918 39.08 -7.44 -7.41
N VAL A 919 37.87 -7.07 -6.97
CA VAL A 919 37.64 -6.68 -5.57
C VAL A 919 37.82 -7.84 -4.61
N LYS A 920 37.34 -9.06 -4.94
CA LYS A 920 37.61 -10.27 -4.13
C LYS A 920 39.11 -10.52 -3.98
N ARG A 921 39.91 -10.27 -5.03
CA ARG A 921 41.36 -10.41 -4.97
C ARG A 921 42.03 -9.30 -4.15
N ILE A 922 41.57 -8.05 -4.25
CA ILE A 922 41.98 -6.93 -3.38
C ILE A 922 41.72 -7.26 -1.90
N ARG A 923 40.52 -7.74 -1.55
CA ARG A 923 40.16 -8.15 -0.17
C ARG A 923 40.95 -9.34 0.34
N SER A 924 41.38 -10.25 -0.55
CA SER A 924 42.23 -11.39 -0.19
C SER A 924 43.70 -11.05 0.13
N ASP A 925 44.16 -9.84 -0.16
CA ASP A 925 45.54 -9.40 0.11
C ASP A 925 45.61 -8.54 1.38
N ASN A 926 46.37 -9.00 2.38
CA ASN A 926 46.55 -8.30 3.66
C ASN A 926 47.03 -6.83 3.56
N LYS A 927 47.64 -6.42 2.44
CA LYS A 927 48.06 -5.03 2.19
C LYS A 927 47.01 -4.19 1.48
N LEU A 928 46.16 -4.81 0.65
CA LEU A 928 45.16 -4.12 -0.18
C LEU A 928 43.75 -4.22 0.41
N ALA A 929 43.50 -5.08 1.40
CA ALA A 929 42.16 -5.32 1.96
C ALA A 929 41.47 -4.06 2.51
N LYS A 930 42.23 -3.03 2.92
CA LYS A 930 41.72 -1.72 3.38
C LYS A 930 41.67 -0.63 2.30
N LEU A 931 42.05 -0.93 1.05
CA LEU A 931 41.98 0.02 -0.06
C LEU A 931 40.51 0.21 -0.45
N PRO A 932 39.96 1.44 -0.45
CA PRO A 932 38.58 1.63 -0.87
C PRO A 932 38.42 1.34 -2.37
N VAL A 933 37.31 0.71 -2.73
CA VAL A 933 36.94 0.31 -4.08
C VAL A 933 35.50 0.73 -4.35
N ILE A 934 35.31 1.57 -5.38
CA ILE A 934 34.01 2.01 -5.88
C ILE A 934 33.68 1.20 -7.13
N ALA A 935 32.50 0.57 -7.15
CA ALA A 935 31.91 0.01 -8.35
C ALA A 935 31.19 1.10 -9.14
N VAL A 936 31.45 1.19 -10.44
CA VAL A 936 30.65 1.98 -11.38
C VAL A 936 29.84 1.03 -12.25
N THR A 937 28.56 1.35 -12.51
CA THR A 937 27.65 0.47 -13.25
C THR A 937 26.75 1.25 -14.21
N THR A 938 26.42 0.66 -15.36
CA THR A 938 25.47 1.25 -16.32
C THR A 938 24.00 1.12 -15.89
N ARG A 939 23.69 0.35 -14.83
CA ARG A 939 22.31 0.13 -14.35
C ARG A 939 22.13 0.40 -12.86
N ASN A 940 21.05 1.10 -12.53
CA ASN A 940 20.56 1.27 -11.16
C ASN A 940 19.72 0.06 -10.74
N ASP A 941 20.35 -1.11 -10.68
CA ASP A 941 19.74 -2.37 -10.27
C ASP A 941 20.13 -2.66 -8.82
N GLN A 942 19.15 -2.77 -7.92
CA GLN A 942 19.35 -3.02 -6.49
C GLN A 942 20.21 -4.28 -6.27
N ARG A 943 19.94 -5.31 -7.08
CA ARG A 943 20.57 -6.63 -7.01
C ARG A 943 22.08 -6.59 -7.30
N SER A 944 22.49 -5.80 -8.30
CA SER A 944 23.91 -5.63 -8.63
C SER A 944 24.70 -4.84 -7.58
N MET A 945 24.01 -4.07 -6.73
CA MET A 945 24.65 -3.43 -5.57
C MET A 945 24.82 -4.42 -4.42
N GLU A 946 23.80 -5.24 -4.13
CA GLU A 946 23.85 -6.28 -3.08
C GLU A 946 24.95 -7.33 -3.37
N GLU A 947 24.92 -7.95 -4.55
CA GLU A 947 25.92 -8.95 -5.00
C GLU A 947 27.36 -8.44 -4.94
N GLY A 948 27.55 -7.14 -5.15
CA GLY A 948 28.87 -6.52 -5.09
C GLY A 948 29.29 -6.04 -3.69
N ILE A 949 28.37 -5.70 -2.79
CA ILE A 949 28.69 -5.47 -1.37
C ILE A 949 29.20 -6.79 -0.79
N GLU A 950 28.57 -7.92 -1.13
CA GLU A 950 29.08 -9.26 -0.80
C GLU A 950 30.43 -9.57 -1.47
N ALA A 951 30.66 -9.10 -2.71
CA ALA A 951 31.98 -9.22 -3.34
C ALA A 951 33.06 -8.35 -2.65
N GLY A 952 32.64 -7.29 -1.96
CA GLY A 952 33.47 -6.46 -1.10
C GLY A 952 33.77 -5.06 -1.63
N PHE A 953 32.98 -4.48 -2.54
CA PHE A 953 33.08 -3.04 -2.86
C PHE A 953 32.51 -2.18 -1.73
N ASP A 954 33.05 -0.97 -1.54
CA ASP A 954 32.64 -0.07 -0.46
C ASP A 954 31.51 0.89 -0.89
N TYR A 955 31.44 1.27 -2.17
CA TYR A 955 30.39 2.15 -2.71
C TYR A 955 30.02 1.82 -4.15
N TYR A 956 28.84 2.29 -4.55
CA TYR A 956 28.27 2.18 -5.90
C TYR A 956 27.99 3.55 -6.48
N GLU A 957 28.21 3.69 -7.78
CA GLU A 957 27.72 4.84 -8.54
C GLU A 957 27.32 4.46 -9.97
N ILE A 958 26.42 5.24 -10.56
CA ILE A 958 25.97 5.02 -11.94
C ILE A 958 26.95 5.73 -12.88
N LYS A 959 27.40 5.05 -13.96
CA LYS A 959 28.28 5.64 -14.98
C LYS A 959 27.70 6.98 -15.46
N LEU A 960 28.58 7.94 -15.79
CA LEU A 960 28.27 9.29 -16.28
C LEU A 960 27.68 10.30 -15.27
N SER A 961 27.41 9.96 -14.00
CA SER A 961 26.88 10.92 -13.02
C SER A 961 27.96 11.74 -12.30
N LYS A 962 28.54 12.76 -12.96
CA LYS A 962 29.71 13.53 -12.47
C LYS A 962 29.63 13.95 -10.99
N ASP A 963 28.57 14.65 -10.58
CA ASP A 963 28.48 15.23 -9.24
C ASP A 963 28.41 14.16 -8.15
N ARG A 964 27.61 13.10 -8.36
CA ARG A 964 27.49 11.99 -7.41
C ARG A 964 28.80 11.20 -7.34
N PHE A 965 29.40 10.91 -8.50
CA PHE A 965 30.68 10.22 -8.63
C PHE A 965 31.81 10.94 -7.87
N LEU A 966 32.01 12.24 -8.10
CA LEU A 966 33.02 13.01 -7.38
C LEU A 966 32.72 13.12 -5.88
N SER A 967 31.45 13.19 -5.49
CA SER A 967 31.05 13.18 -4.07
C SER A 967 31.36 11.84 -3.39
N LYS A 968 31.10 10.70 -4.06
CA LYS A 968 31.41 9.36 -3.55
C LYS A 968 32.91 9.09 -3.47
N VAL A 969 33.66 9.48 -4.50
CA VAL A 969 35.14 9.44 -4.52
C VAL A 969 35.72 10.20 -3.33
N ARG A 970 35.17 11.39 -3.02
CA ARG A 970 35.59 12.19 -1.86
C ARG A 970 35.28 11.48 -0.53
N LEU A 971 34.06 11.00 -0.33
CA LEU A 971 33.65 10.29 0.90
C LEU A 971 34.56 9.08 1.17
N ALA A 972 34.80 8.25 0.15
CA ALA A 972 35.70 7.09 0.24
C ALA A 972 37.14 7.45 0.66
N LEU A 973 37.65 8.60 0.19
CA LEU A 973 38.97 9.13 0.53
C LEU A 973 39.02 9.84 1.89
N GLU A 974 37.89 10.20 2.48
CA GLU A 974 37.77 10.81 3.82
C GLU A 974 37.62 9.73 4.91
N GLU A 975 36.73 8.74 4.71
CA GLU A 975 36.52 7.63 5.65
C GLU A 975 37.79 6.77 5.83
N ASN A 976 38.51 6.48 4.75
CA ASN A 976 39.79 5.74 4.84
C ASN A 976 40.87 6.53 5.63
N LYS A 977 40.83 7.86 5.64
CA LYS A 977 41.74 8.69 6.47
C LYS A 977 41.36 8.63 7.95
N ALA A 978 40.08 8.61 8.28
CA ALA A 978 39.61 8.43 9.66
C ALA A 978 40.01 7.04 10.20
N ALA A 979 39.80 5.98 9.42
CA ALA A 979 40.19 4.61 9.77
C ALA A 979 41.72 4.40 9.87
N GLY A 980 42.51 5.24 9.19
CA GLY A 980 43.98 5.22 9.25
C GLY A 980 44.59 5.96 10.45
N ASN A 981 43.87 6.91 11.05
CA ASN A 981 44.37 7.74 12.16
C ASN A 981 44.03 7.19 13.56
N SER A 982 43.15 6.19 13.68
CA SER A 982 42.72 5.65 14.99
C SER A 982 43.76 4.78 15.72
N SER A 983 45.01 4.74 15.25
CA SER A 983 46.13 4.01 15.88
C SER A 983 47.17 4.91 16.57
N ALA A 984 46.84 6.16 16.86
CA ALA A 984 47.67 7.07 17.65
C ALA A 984 46.82 7.85 18.67
N ASN A 985 47.28 7.91 19.92
CA ASN A 985 46.62 8.66 20.99
C ASN A 985 46.44 10.15 20.60
N ASP A 986 45.21 10.64 20.64
CA ASP A 986 44.77 11.49 21.76
C ASP A 986 43.24 11.56 21.81
N GLY A 987 42.68 11.72 23.00
CA GLY A 987 41.24 11.69 23.22
C GLY A 987 40.55 12.99 22.83
N PHE A 988 39.67 12.92 21.83
CA PHE A 988 38.57 13.87 21.63
C PHE A 988 37.31 13.07 21.23
N GLU A 989 36.20 13.36 21.91
CA GLU A 989 34.89 12.84 21.54
C GLU A 989 34.51 13.42 20.16
N LEU A 990 34.31 12.54 19.18
CA LEU A 990 33.77 12.88 17.87
C LEU A 990 32.38 12.23 17.76
N GLU A 991 31.37 13.09 17.63
CA GLU A 991 29.96 12.77 17.78
C GLU A 991 29.46 11.67 16.81
N GLU A 992 28.55 10.81 17.29
CA GLU A 992 27.92 9.71 16.53
C GLU A 992 27.04 10.16 15.33
N SER A 993 26.98 11.46 15.06
CA SER A 993 26.15 12.15 14.06
C SER A 993 26.41 11.74 12.59
N ILE A 994 27.65 11.40 12.24
CA ILE A 994 28.05 11.23 10.82
C ILE A 994 27.74 9.83 10.28
N CYS A 995 27.81 8.77 11.11
CA CYS A 995 27.46 7.42 10.66
C CYS A 995 25.94 7.22 10.47
N GLN A 996 25.13 7.99 11.20
CA GLN A 996 23.67 7.87 11.17
C GLN A 996 23.06 8.55 9.94
N THR A 997 23.62 9.70 9.52
CA THR A 997 23.13 10.48 8.37
C THR A 997 23.32 9.80 7.02
N GLY A 998 24.35 8.96 6.84
CA GLY A 998 24.53 8.19 5.61
C GLY A 998 23.49 7.07 5.41
N ARG A 999 23.02 6.48 6.50
CA ARG A 999 22.00 5.41 6.50
C ARG A 999 20.58 5.99 6.41
N GLU A 1000 20.28 6.99 7.23
CA GLU A 1000 18.97 7.68 7.20
C GLU A 1000 18.68 8.39 5.88
N TYR A 1001 19.70 8.83 5.12
CA TYR A 1001 19.47 9.45 3.80
C TYR A 1001 18.92 8.46 2.76
N TYR A 1002 19.25 7.17 2.89
CA TYR A 1002 18.69 6.12 2.02
C TYR A 1002 17.33 5.62 2.54
N GLU A 1003 17.17 5.46 3.86
CA GLU A 1003 15.90 5.00 4.48
C GLU A 1003 14.74 6.01 4.41
N LYS A 1004 15.00 7.30 4.11
CA LYS A 1004 13.96 8.34 3.99
C LYS A 1004 13.63 8.77 2.56
N LYS A 1005 14.16 8.09 1.53
CA LYS A 1005 13.98 8.56 0.13
C LYS A 1005 13.81 7.47 -0.94
N PHE A 1006 13.62 6.23 -0.52
CA PHE A 1006 13.18 5.10 -1.33
C PHE A 1006 12.05 4.38 -0.61
#